data_AF-A0A850QC63-F1
#
_entry.id   AF-A0A850QC63-F1
#
_cell.length_a   1.000
_cell.length_b   1.000
_cell.length_c   1.000
_cell.angle_alpha   90.00
_cell.angle_beta   90.00
_cell.angle_gamma   90.00
#
_symmetry.space_group_name_H-M   'P 1'
#
loop_
_entity.id
_entity.type
_entity.pdbx_description
1 polymer ?
#
loop_
_entity_poly.entity_id
_entity_poly.type
_entity_poly.pdbx_seq_one_letter_code
_entity_poly.pdbx_strand_id
1 'polypeptide(L)'
;MMRSHLLKLLFSSLLLMLLTACGGSSETASTANVNQAAGTTVSAAGTSALYVAPRTGWFWNAAESGRGFAIERQGSQIFLAGFMYETTGESTWYATTMNVQADGSYQGDLLRYTGGQTLLGSYQSATSSKYATITAAFSSTTKGTLQIKDVNSSASITISLDAFPISTPTAFAPSTDAFQSGWWWNPAEGGRGYFIEAQGAQAFIAAFMYSGNGQPTWYASAANLLTPSRISGSLLSYTSGQTMYGAYQSATLSGTSAGVMSFDMTSNNTGVLTLPNGSKVNLQRFIFNNDPVAAETAKPLMISEVASAYYTNSAVWFEVYNPNATISINLSDYTLNSSHYDGGTSYYYAPASFTLPSVTIPPKGYLVIASKTQANLTNNAQMVYVSNGSSIPFWGASGNIELVKGGVTADFVRFGSSASAPTTASAWSGANAPALPNTANYGYSIVRLASSGMVNNFTGSDWSSVNFSTPGGPNDVGVGVLDSDGDGIPDSAKVSGKTFAGLDLYSLGARPGQRDLFIQIDSMSSTDAGIILRQEAVQKLVDTFANHTFTNGKKKIAVHVDAGTLYSPTINTAAFNLGGGKTALAYSSCLVMESTNTVPTGCANLYDFKRDNLDVRRKLIFHYVVMGSSQKTDGSCGSSGLGELNGNDFIITMGNCGFKLTSAANINYTVNAQAATIMHELGHNLGLQHGGFEANNYKPNYYSIMNYTYSFPGLSANPSGLQAANRFYLNNSTYTKASSINICNIDNSPCGTSFIMDYSNGSSIDLDENNLDESKNIGRGAVAGAYADWDNSNSQTSGTFAYNIHKPDSTATLGVLKDYNDWDNLVLAFTRSHQGAESGAVVPTAVTHNLVPRKNPMHNGPGTLISEDPAIFLRHLDSIRKAHP
;
A
#
# COMPACT_ATOMS: atom_id res chain seq x y z
N MET A 1 -21.15 24.86 -18.37
CA MET A 1 -21.65 25.46 -17.11
C MET A 1 -22.33 24.48 -16.14
N MET A 2 -22.72 23.25 -16.54
CA MET A 2 -23.31 22.26 -15.60
C MET A 2 -22.29 21.44 -14.77
N ARG A 3 -20.99 21.42 -15.12
CA ARG A 3 -19.95 20.68 -14.37
C ARG A 3 -19.49 21.34 -13.07
N SER A 4 -19.72 22.64 -12.86
CA SER A 4 -19.37 23.29 -11.58
C SER A 4 -20.40 23.07 -10.48
N HIS A 5 -21.58 22.51 -10.81
CA HIS A 5 -22.63 22.20 -9.84
C HIS A 5 -22.48 20.81 -9.22
N LEU A 6 -22.03 19.79 -9.96
CA LEU A 6 -21.80 18.45 -9.38
C LEU A 6 -20.61 18.39 -8.41
N LEU A 7 -19.54 19.15 -8.67
CA LEU A 7 -18.41 19.21 -7.74
C LEU A 7 -18.84 19.86 -6.41
N LYS A 8 -19.67 20.92 -6.47
CA LYS A 8 -20.27 21.54 -5.29
C LYS A 8 -21.20 20.61 -4.51
N LEU A 9 -21.86 19.63 -5.14
CA LEU A 9 -22.72 18.65 -4.45
C LEU A 9 -21.93 17.61 -3.63
N LEU A 10 -20.79 17.13 -4.14
CA LEU A 10 -19.88 16.24 -3.38
C LEU A 10 -19.14 16.98 -2.25
N PHE A 11 -18.85 18.27 -2.43
CA PHE A 11 -18.34 19.13 -1.35
C PHE A 11 -19.37 19.41 -0.26
N SER A 12 -20.67 19.43 -0.61
CA SER A 12 -21.75 19.72 0.34
C SER A 12 -22.05 18.55 1.27
N SER A 13 -21.82 17.29 0.86
CA SER A 13 -22.10 16.10 1.68
C SER A 13 -21.09 15.90 2.82
N LEU A 14 -19.84 16.32 2.66
CA LEU A 14 -18.81 16.23 3.68
C LEU A 14 -18.89 17.35 4.72
N LEU A 15 -19.16 18.58 4.26
CA LEU A 15 -19.55 19.65 5.17
C LEU A 15 -20.78 19.19 5.97
N LEU A 16 -21.74 18.53 5.32
CA LEU A 16 -22.87 17.88 5.99
C LEU A 16 -22.44 16.84 7.04
N MET A 17 -21.43 15.99 6.81
CA MET A 17 -20.98 14.98 7.80
C MET A 17 -20.27 15.58 9.03
N LEU A 18 -19.48 16.63 8.84
CA LEU A 18 -18.87 17.38 9.94
C LEU A 18 -19.91 18.21 10.70
N LEU A 19 -20.90 18.75 9.97
CA LEU A 19 -22.07 19.41 10.56
C LEU A 19 -22.98 18.41 11.27
N THR A 20 -23.16 17.17 10.80
CA THR A 20 -24.00 16.15 11.44
C THR A 20 -23.36 15.61 12.72
N ALA A 21 -22.04 15.48 12.77
CA ALA A 21 -21.31 15.17 13.99
C ALA A 21 -21.51 16.24 15.10
N CYS A 22 -21.74 17.51 14.72
CA CYS A 22 -22.06 18.61 15.63
C CYS A 22 -23.55 18.99 15.71
N GLY A 23 -24.44 18.47 14.85
CA GLY A 23 -25.71 19.11 14.51
C GLY A 23 -26.77 18.20 13.87
N GLY A 24 -26.76 16.92 14.21
CA GLY A 24 -27.43 15.79 13.52
C GLY A 24 -28.67 16.07 12.65
N SER A 25 -28.72 15.43 11.49
CA SER A 25 -29.92 15.37 10.64
C SER A 25 -30.73 14.10 10.94
N SER A 26 -32.04 14.24 11.03
CA SER A 26 -32.99 13.14 11.22
C SER A 26 -33.10 12.27 9.96
N GLU A 27 -32.55 11.06 9.97
CA GLU A 27 -33.02 9.97 9.12
C GLU A 27 -33.63 8.87 10.00
N THR A 28 -34.89 8.54 9.74
CA THR A 28 -35.70 7.57 10.46
C THR A 28 -35.18 6.15 10.24
N ALA A 29 -34.56 5.54 11.25
CA ALA A 29 -34.23 4.12 11.27
C ALA A 29 -35.35 3.32 11.98
N SER A 30 -35.90 2.34 11.26
CA SER A 30 -36.95 1.42 11.73
C SER A 30 -36.46 0.51 12.86
N THR A 31 -37.22 0.43 13.95
CA THR A 31 -36.96 -0.46 15.09
C THR A 31 -37.39 -1.90 14.78
N ALA A 32 -36.42 -2.80 14.61
CA ALA A 32 -36.63 -4.24 14.72
C ALA A 32 -36.12 -4.72 16.10
N ASN A 33 -37.05 -5.02 17.00
CA ASN A 33 -36.78 -5.63 18.29
C ASN A 33 -36.26 -7.06 18.12
N VAL A 34 -35.09 -7.37 18.68
CA VAL A 34 -34.72 -8.75 19.05
C VAL A 34 -34.21 -8.74 20.48
N ASN A 35 -35.04 -9.27 21.38
CA ASN A 35 -34.68 -9.66 22.74
C ASN A 35 -33.55 -10.69 22.69
N GLN A 36 -32.43 -10.45 23.39
CA GLN A 36 -31.48 -11.51 23.73
C GLN A 36 -31.48 -11.72 25.24
N ALA A 37 -31.78 -12.96 25.61
CA ALA A 37 -31.90 -13.46 26.96
C ALA A 37 -30.52 -13.69 27.60
N ALA A 38 -30.50 -13.62 28.93
CA ALA A 38 -29.36 -13.85 29.80
C ALA A 38 -28.94 -15.34 29.89
N GLY A 39 -27.65 -15.55 30.16
CA GLY A 39 -26.98 -16.83 30.49
C GLY A 39 -25.75 -17.04 29.59
N THR A 40 -24.53 -17.30 30.03
CA THR A 40 -24.06 -17.93 31.28
C THR A 40 -22.57 -17.61 31.42
N THR A 41 -22.11 -17.44 32.66
CA THR A 41 -20.71 -17.20 33.06
C THR A 41 -19.79 -18.39 32.75
N VAL A 42 -18.68 -18.14 32.05
CA VAL A 42 -17.48 -19.00 32.11
C VAL A 42 -16.30 -18.13 32.51
N SER A 43 -15.81 -18.37 33.72
CA SER A 43 -14.57 -17.83 34.27
C SER A 43 -13.36 -18.56 33.67
N ALA A 44 -12.54 -17.84 32.89
CA ALA A 44 -11.17 -18.24 32.59
C ALA A 44 -10.24 -17.15 33.16
N ALA A 45 -9.27 -17.57 33.97
CA ALA A 45 -8.30 -16.70 34.63
C ALA A 45 -7.52 -15.88 33.58
N GLY A 46 -7.68 -14.56 33.66
CA GLY A 46 -7.22 -13.62 32.65
C GLY A 46 -5.74 -13.29 32.74
N THR A 47 -5.07 -13.39 31.59
CA THR A 47 -4.07 -12.39 31.20
C THR A 47 -4.86 -11.18 30.71
N SER A 48 -5.01 -10.14 31.53
CA SER A 48 -5.64 -8.89 31.12
C SER A 48 -4.86 -8.31 29.94
N ALA A 49 -5.48 -8.22 28.77
CA ALA A 49 -4.92 -7.46 27.66
C ALA A 49 -4.76 -6.00 28.13
N LEU A 50 -3.55 -5.45 28.03
CA LEU A 50 -3.31 -4.03 28.32
C LEU A 50 -4.04 -3.17 27.28
N TYR A 51 -4.74 -2.12 27.72
CA TYR A 51 -5.36 -1.16 26.82
C TYR A 51 -4.31 -0.43 25.98
N VAL A 52 -4.68 -0.02 24.77
CA VAL A 52 -3.77 0.60 23.79
C VAL A 52 -3.85 2.13 23.92
N ALA A 53 -2.74 2.83 23.65
CA ALA A 53 -2.75 4.29 23.61
C ALA A 53 -3.63 4.84 22.46
N PRO A 54 -4.51 5.82 22.71
CA PRO A 54 -5.31 6.44 21.65
C PRO A 54 -4.46 7.34 20.74
N ARG A 55 -4.92 7.54 19.51
CA ARG A 55 -4.43 8.64 18.67
C ARG A 55 -4.88 9.99 19.24
N THR A 56 -4.17 11.06 18.88
CA THR A 56 -4.72 12.41 18.99
C THR A 56 -5.76 12.63 17.89
N GLY A 57 -6.90 13.23 18.25
CA GLY A 57 -7.92 13.68 17.31
C GLY A 57 -9.32 13.75 17.89
N TRP A 58 -10.29 13.91 16.99
CA TRP A 58 -11.72 13.89 17.32
C TRP A 58 -12.24 12.46 17.50
N PHE A 59 -13.04 12.26 18.53
CA PHE A 59 -13.77 11.03 18.80
C PHE A 59 -15.25 11.33 19.02
N TRP A 60 -16.09 10.38 18.65
CA TRP A 60 -17.54 10.50 18.77
C TRP A 60 -18.17 9.11 18.89
N ASN A 61 -19.45 9.08 19.24
CA ASN A 61 -20.26 7.88 19.07
C ASN A 61 -21.06 8.04 17.76
N ALA A 62 -20.79 7.18 16.78
CA ALA A 62 -21.42 7.25 15.47
C ALA A 62 -22.95 7.07 15.51
N ALA A 63 -23.48 6.44 16.57
CA ALA A 63 -24.91 6.28 16.79
C ALA A 63 -25.55 7.47 17.54
N GLU A 64 -24.76 8.42 18.03
CA GLU A 64 -25.21 9.53 18.88
C GLU A 64 -24.64 10.89 18.40
N SER A 65 -24.80 11.19 17.12
CA SER A 65 -24.28 12.40 16.47
C SER A 65 -24.80 13.70 17.09
N GLY A 66 -23.92 14.63 17.43
CA GLY A 66 -24.26 15.92 18.05
C GLY A 66 -23.43 16.23 19.30
N ARG A 67 -22.78 15.22 19.90
CA ARG A 67 -21.75 15.39 20.93
C ARG A 67 -20.44 14.73 20.48
N GLY A 68 -19.32 15.27 20.93
CA GLY A 68 -18.01 14.76 20.54
C GLY A 68 -16.93 15.13 21.55
N PHE A 69 -15.79 14.47 21.40
CA PHE A 69 -14.68 14.51 22.34
C PHE A 69 -13.38 14.79 21.59
N ALA A 70 -12.74 15.93 21.90
CA ALA A 70 -11.38 16.22 21.46
C ALA A 70 -10.42 15.53 22.43
N ILE A 71 -9.62 14.58 21.94
CA ILE A 71 -8.66 13.84 22.75
C ILE A 71 -7.26 14.08 22.19
N GLU A 72 -6.37 14.61 23.03
CA GLU A 72 -4.94 14.66 22.73
C GLU A 72 -4.19 13.80 23.73
N ARG A 73 -3.20 13.06 23.24
CA ARG A 73 -2.26 12.33 24.08
C ARG A 73 -0.91 13.02 24.12
N GLN A 74 -0.38 13.23 25.32
CA GLN A 74 1.00 13.63 25.58
C GLN A 74 1.59 12.70 26.64
N GLY A 75 2.57 11.86 26.25
CA GLY A 75 3.21 10.92 27.17
C GLY A 75 2.23 9.99 27.92
N SER A 76 2.31 10.02 29.25
CA SER A 76 1.46 9.24 30.18
C SER A 76 0.05 9.83 30.41
N GLN A 77 -0.29 10.95 29.78
CA GLN A 77 -1.56 11.65 29.99
C GLN A 77 -2.33 11.87 28.69
N ILE A 78 -3.65 12.00 28.84
CA ILE A 78 -4.51 12.55 27.80
C ILE A 78 -5.20 13.82 28.33
N PHE A 79 -5.41 14.79 27.45
CA PHE A 79 -6.32 15.91 27.71
C PHE A 79 -7.54 15.76 26.81
N LEU A 80 -8.70 15.70 27.44
CA LEU A 80 -9.98 15.49 26.80
C LEU A 80 -10.88 16.68 27.08
N ALA A 81 -11.57 17.18 26.05
CA ALA A 81 -12.76 18.00 26.24
C ALA A 81 -13.93 17.46 25.44
N GLY A 82 -15.08 17.40 26.09
CA GLY A 82 -16.35 17.03 25.48
C GLY A 82 -17.22 18.25 25.23
N PHE A 83 -17.79 18.35 24.03
CA PHE A 83 -18.84 19.33 23.72
C PHE A 83 -20.21 18.64 23.73
N MET A 84 -21.20 19.27 24.37
CA MET A 84 -22.55 18.73 24.55
C MET A 84 -23.53 19.85 24.95
N TYR A 85 -24.65 19.50 25.58
CA TYR A 85 -25.73 20.43 25.91
C TYR A 85 -26.25 20.28 27.34
N GLU A 86 -26.78 21.37 27.88
CA GLU A 86 -27.53 21.40 29.14
C GLU A 86 -28.99 20.97 28.91
N THR A 87 -29.71 20.65 29.99
CA THR A 87 -31.14 20.31 29.93
C THR A 87 -32.02 21.45 29.42
N THR A 88 -31.53 22.69 29.47
CA THR A 88 -32.16 23.89 28.89
C THR A 88 -31.98 24.01 27.38
N GLY A 89 -31.16 23.14 26.77
CA GLY A 89 -30.79 23.19 25.35
C GLY A 89 -29.61 24.13 25.05
N GLU A 90 -29.06 24.82 26.04
CA GLU A 90 -27.83 25.61 25.86
C GLU A 90 -26.63 24.69 25.60
N SER A 91 -25.70 25.10 24.73
CA SER A 91 -24.44 24.37 24.56
C SER A 91 -23.59 24.46 25.83
N THR A 92 -22.73 23.47 26.04
CA THR A 92 -21.81 23.41 27.18
C THR A 92 -20.60 22.55 26.84
N TRP A 93 -19.55 22.66 27.65
CA TRP A 93 -18.37 21.82 27.50
C TRP A 93 -17.75 21.46 28.84
N TYR A 94 -17.06 20.33 28.85
CA TYR A 94 -16.34 19.80 30.00
C TYR A 94 -14.92 19.45 29.57
N ALA A 95 -13.95 19.56 30.48
CA ALA A 95 -12.57 19.21 30.19
C ALA A 95 -11.93 18.43 31.36
N THR A 96 -10.92 17.63 31.03
CA THR A 96 -10.17 16.83 32.00
C THR A 96 -8.76 16.56 31.48
N THR A 97 -7.80 16.54 32.39
CA THR A 97 -6.54 15.80 32.19
C THR A 97 -6.70 14.44 32.84
N MET A 98 -6.33 13.37 32.16
CA MET A 98 -6.44 12.00 32.66
C MET A 98 -5.08 11.32 32.62
N ASN A 99 -4.75 10.56 33.66
CA ASN A 99 -3.48 9.85 33.80
C ASN A 99 -3.65 8.38 33.41
N VAL A 100 -2.66 7.81 32.73
CA VAL A 100 -2.62 6.38 32.44
C VAL A 100 -2.57 5.56 33.73
N GLN A 101 -3.29 4.45 33.76
CA GLN A 101 -3.39 3.49 34.85
C GLN A 101 -2.52 2.26 34.53
N ALA A 102 -2.33 1.38 35.51
CA ALA A 102 -1.49 0.18 35.35
C ALA A 102 -1.98 -0.78 34.26
N ASP A 103 -3.28 -0.79 33.96
CA ASP A 103 -3.90 -1.61 32.91
C ASP A 103 -3.90 -0.92 31.52
N GLY A 104 -3.35 0.30 31.42
CA GLY A 104 -3.33 1.11 30.19
C GLY A 104 -4.57 1.98 29.99
N SER A 105 -5.58 1.90 30.84
CA SER A 105 -6.72 2.84 30.82
C SER A 105 -6.28 4.23 31.29
N TYR A 106 -7.11 5.25 31.08
CA TYR A 106 -6.86 6.61 31.57
C TYR A 106 -7.95 7.00 32.56
N GLN A 107 -7.61 7.68 33.64
CA GLN A 107 -8.58 8.16 34.64
C GLN A 107 -8.30 9.61 35.05
N GLY A 108 -9.37 10.38 35.25
CA GLY A 108 -9.28 11.76 35.73
C GLY A 108 -10.61 12.32 36.25
N ASP A 109 -10.56 13.59 36.65
CA ASP A 109 -11.70 14.35 37.13
C ASP A 109 -12.25 15.24 36.02
N LEU A 110 -13.51 15.00 35.62
CA LEU A 110 -14.20 15.80 34.61
C LEU A 110 -14.65 17.12 35.24
N LEU A 111 -14.11 18.23 34.73
CA LEU A 111 -14.34 19.57 35.26
C LEU A 111 -15.32 20.35 34.37
N ARG A 112 -16.20 21.11 35.02
CA ARG A 112 -17.05 22.15 34.41
C ARG A 112 -16.47 23.51 34.73
N TYR A 113 -16.29 24.35 33.71
CA TYR A 113 -15.82 25.72 33.86
C TYR A 113 -16.97 26.72 33.72
N THR A 114 -16.91 27.91 34.30
CA THR A 114 -17.92 28.98 34.15
C THR A 114 -17.31 30.37 34.30
N GLY A 115 -17.94 31.40 33.73
CA GLY A 115 -17.63 32.82 33.98
C GLY A 115 -16.43 33.38 33.22
N GLY A 116 -15.89 32.67 32.22
CA GLY A 116 -14.72 33.14 31.47
C GLY A 116 -15.05 34.02 30.27
N GLN A 117 -14.04 34.26 29.45
CA GLN A 117 -14.08 35.19 28.31
C GLN A 117 -15.03 34.77 27.17
N THR A 118 -15.75 35.73 26.58
CA THR A 118 -16.59 35.48 25.38
C THR A 118 -15.78 35.48 24.09
N LEU A 119 -16.33 35.07 22.94
CA LEU A 119 -15.61 35.01 21.66
C LEU A 119 -14.82 36.28 21.33
N LEU A 120 -15.45 37.45 21.49
CA LEU A 120 -14.89 38.77 21.15
C LEU A 120 -14.70 39.69 22.37
N GLY A 121 -15.02 39.23 23.58
CA GLY A 121 -14.95 40.04 24.80
C GLY A 121 -13.53 40.16 25.35
N SER A 122 -13.33 41.11 26.25
CA SER A 122 -12.10 41.24 27.04
C SER A 122 -11.88 40.02 27.92
N TYR A 123 -10.62 39.72 28.24
CA TYR A 123 -10.24 38.59 29.08
C TYR A 123 -10.98 38.60 30.43
N GLN A 124 -11.53 37.44 30.78
CA GLN A 124 -12.15 37.13 32.06
C GLN A 124 -11.72 35.73 32.47
N SER A 125 -11.28 35.57 33.71
CA SER A 125 -10.81 34.29 34.23
C SER A 125 -11.99 33.37 34.52
N ALA A 126 -11.87 32.11 34.12
CA ALA A 126 -12.89 31.09 34.39
C ALA A 126 -12.73 30.48 35.78
N THR A 127 -13.85 30.08 36.36
CA THR A 127 -13.91 29.27 37.59
C THR A 127 -14.22 27.83 37.22
N SER A 128 -13.68 26.83 37.94
CA SER A 128 -13.95 25.42 37.66
C SER A 128 -14.49 24.69 38.88
N SER A 129 -15.28 23.65 38.62
CA SER A 129 -15.81 22.73 39.62
C SER A 129 -15.80 21.30 39.09
N LYS A 130 -15.60 20.32 39.97
CA LYS A 130 -15.63 18.89 39.62
C LYS A 130 -17.08 18.47 39.35
N TYR A 131 -17.32 17.85 38.20
CA TYR A 131 -18.64 17.40 37.76
C TYR A 131 -18.78 15.87 37.83
N ALA A 132 -17.77 15.12 37.37
CA ALA A 132 -17.80 13.66 37.33
C ALA A 132 -16.38 13.08 37.50
N THR A 133 -16.29 11.78 37.79
CA THR A 133 -15.08 10.99 37.54
C THR A 133 -15.22 10.33 36.17
N ILE A 134 -14.15 10.32 35.39
CA ILE A 134 -14.14 9.78 34.02
C ILE A 134 -13.01 8.78 33.85
N THR A 135 -13.29 7.66 33.19
CA THR A 135 -12.32 6.62 32.80
C THR A 135 -12.43 6.35 31.31
N ALA A 136 -11.30 6.34 30.61
CA ALA A 136 -11.22 6.07 29.18
C ALA A 136 -10.39 4.81 28.93
N ALA A 137 -10.94 3.87 28.16
CA ALA A 137 -10.28 2.60 27.86
C ALA A 137 -10.35 2.35 26.35
N PHE A 138 -9.20 2.15 25.72
CA PHE A 138 -9.09 2.04 24.26
C PHE A 138 -8.66 0.64 23.85
N SER A 139 -9.47 0.01 23.00
CA SER A 139 -9.19 -1.31 22.42
C SER A 139 -8.29 -1.22 21.19
N SER A 140 -8.19 -0.04 20.57
CA SER A 140 -7.25 0.28 19.49
C SER A 140 -6.93 1.77 19.52
N THR A 141 -6.02 2.23 18.66
CA THR A 141 -5.71 3.66 18.55
C THR A 141 -6.91 4.51 18.13
N THR A 142 -7.95 3.92 17.52
CA THR A 142 -9.12 4.62 16.97
C THR A 142 -10.45 4.23 17.64
N LYS A 143 -10.48 3.27 18.56
CA LYS A 143 -11.70 2.80 19.22
C LYS A 143 -11.52 2.68 20.72
N GLY A 144 -12.53 3.11 21.48
CA GLY A 144 -12.52 3.01 22.93
C GLY A 144 -13.87 3.22 23.57
N THR A 145 -13.87 3.41 24.89
CA THR A 145 -15.05 3.68 25.71
C THR A 145 -14.72 4.78 26.72
N LEU A 146 -15.69 5.65 27.01
CA LEU A 146 -15.67 6.60 28.12
C LEU A 146 -16.73 6.19 29.14
N GLN A 147 -16.30 5.85 30.35
CA GLN A 147 -17.20 5.71 31.49
C GLN A 147 -17.18 7.01 32.30
N ILE A 148 -18.35 7.61 32.48
CA ILE A 148 -18.54 8.84 33.26
C ILE A 148 -19.45 8.52 34.44
N LYS A 149 -19.05 8.95 35.63
CA LYS A 149 -19.83 8.77 36.87
C LYS A 149 -19.94 10.09 37.61
N ASP A 150 -21.17 10.53 37.82
CA ASP A 150 -21.49 11.79 38.47
C ASP A 150 -20.98 11.84 39.92
N VAL A 151 -20.49 13.00 40.39
CA VAL A 151 -19.98 13.11 41.76
C VAL A 151 -21.07 13.35 42.81
N ASN A 152 -22.24 13.84 42.41
CA ASN A 152 -23.33 14.25 43.31
C ASN A 152 -24.53 13.30 43.24
N SER A 153 -24.49 12.27 42.40
CA SER A 153 -25.56 11.29 42.23
C SER A 153 -25.01 9.90 41.90
N SER A 154 -25.90 8.91 41.81
CA SER A 154 -25.53 7.56 41.34
C SER A 154 -25.56 7.42 39.81
N ALA A 155 -25.75 8.52 39.07
CA ALA A 155 -25.81 8.48 37.61
C ALA A 155 -24.45 8.08 37.01
N SER A 156 -24.48 7.17 36.03
CA SER A 156 -23.32 6.77 35.25
C SER A 156 -23.71 6.42 33.82
N ILE A 157 -22.82 6.68 32.88
CA ILE A 157 -22.98 6.35 31.47
C ILE A 157 -21.67 5.80 30.91
N THR A 158 -21.78 4.88 29.96
CA THR A 158 -20.67 4.42 29.13
C THR A 158 -20.93 4.83 27.69
N ILE A 159 -19.98 5.52 27.07
CA ILE A 159 -20.07 6.04 25.70
C ILE A 159 -19.01 5.31 24.87
N SER A 160 -19.43 4.69 23.77
CA SER A 160 -18.51 4.14 22.77
C SER A 160 -17.85 5.26 21.98
N LEU A 161 -16.55 5.12 21.71
CA LEU A 161 -15.78 6.08 20.93
C LEU A 161 -15.24 5.44 19.65
N ASP A 162 -15.48 6.12 18.53
CA ASP A 162 -14.77 5.94 17.27
C ASP A 162 -14.04 7.25 16.92
N ALA A 163 -12.82 7.16 16.41
CA ALA A 163 -12.10 8.32 15.89
C ALA A 163 -12.80 8.86 14.63
N PHE A 164 -12.93 10.17 14.51
CA PHE A 164 -13.62 10.84 13.42
C PHE A 164 -12.66 11.17 12.24
N PRO A 165 -12.91 10.65 11.03
CA PRO A 165 -12.10 10.96 9.86
C PRO A 165 -12.50 12.31 9.26
N ILE A 166 -11.64 13.33 9.40
CA ILE A 166 -11.83 14.67 8.83
C ILE A 166 -11.53 14.67 7.32
N SER A 167 -10.56 13.87 6.90
CA SER A 167 -10.08 13.83 5.52
C SER A 167 -10.88 12.88 4.65
N THR A 168 -11.07 13.29 3.40
CA THR A 168 -11.67 12.50 2.33
C THR A 168 -10.94 12.70 1.00
N PRO A 169 -11.02 11.73 0.06
CA PRO A 169 -11.66 10.42 0.21
C PRO A 169 -10.89 9.48 1.15
N THR A 170 -9.62 9.77 1.41
CA THR A 170 -8.75 8.97 2.29
C THR A 170 -8.99 9.37 3.74
N ALA A 171 -9.68 8.53 4.51
CA ALA A 171 -9.85 8.71 5.95
C ALA A 171 -8.49 8.80 6.65
N PHE A 172 -8.36 9.76 7.57
CA PHE A 172 -7.14 9.99 8.35
C PHE A 172 -5.86 10.25 7.52
N ALA A 173 -6.00 10.78 6.31
CA ALA A 173 -4.87 11.22 5.50
C ALA A 173 -3.94 12.12 6.32
N PRO A 174 -2.61 11.93 6.27
CA PRO A 174 -1.66 12.85 6.87
C PRO A 174 -1.94 14.27 6.41
N SER A 175 -1.84 15.25 7.31
CA SER A 175 -1.98 16.65 6.92
C SER A 175 -0.95 17.00 5.86
N THR A 176 -1.34 17.80 4.87
CA THR A 176 -0.43 18.32 3.83
C THR A 176 0.45 19.48 4.33
N ASP A 177 0.55 19.65 5.64
CA ASP A 177 1.15 20.77 6.35
C ASP A 177 2.02 20.25 7.52
N ALA A 178 2.91 21.08 8.05
CA ALA A 178 3.90 20.73 9.06
C ALA A 178 3.43 20.96 10.52
N PHE A 179 2.18 21.40 10.75
CA PHE A 179 1.68 21.71 12.10
C PHE A 179 1.21 20.46 12.87
N GLN A 180 1.27 20.52 14.20
CA GLN A 180 0.80 19.45 15.07
C GLN A 180 -0.69 19.60 15.41
N SER A 181 -1.49 18.56 15.14
CA SER A 181 -2.90 18.51 15.57
C SER A 181 -3.02 18.40 17.09
N GLY A 182 -4.02 19.06 17.69
CA GLY A 182 -4.28 19.04 19.14
C GLY A 182 -4.73 20.38 19.73
N TRP A 183 -4.45 20.60 21.01
CA TRP A 183 -4.89 21.73 21.84
C TRP A 183 -3.96 22.93 21.75
N TRP A 184 -4.58 24.10 21.60
CA TRP A 184 -3.96 25.40 21.47
C TRP A 184 -4.61 26.41 22.41
N TRP A 185 -3.81 27.29 22.99
CA TRP A 185 -4.29 28.30 23.93
C TRP A 185 -3.39 29.54 23.93
N ASN A 186 -3.91 30.63 24.46
CA ASN A 186 -3.12 31.82 24.76
C ASN A 186 -2.80 31.82 26.28
N PRO A 187 -1.53 31.76 26.70
CA PRO A 187 -1.15 31.76 28.11
C PRO A 187 -1.63 32.97 28.91
N ALA A 188 -1.82 34.12 28.25
CA ALA A 188 -2.32 35.33 28.87
C ALA A 188 -3.85 35.37 28.98
N GLU A 189 -4.57 34.43 28.35
CA GLU A 189 -6.03 34.38 28.30
C GLU A 189 -6.56 33.01 28.74
N GLY A 190 -6.04 32.48 29.85
CA GLY A 190 -6.39 31.17 30.39
C GLY A 190 -7.88 31.00 30.70
N GLY A 191 -8.46 29.88 30.30
CA GLY A 191 -9.89 29.56 30.50
C GLY A 191 -10.67 29.35 29.21
N ARG A 192 -10.08 29.68 28.05
CA ARG A 192 -10.55 29.29 26.71
C ARG A 192 -9.50 28.43 26.01
N GLY A 193 -9.91 27.61 25.05
CA GLY A 193 -9.00 26.76 24.28
C GLY A 193 -9.53 26.44 22.89
N TYR A 194 -8.63 26.05 22.01
CA TYR A 194 -8.92 25.70 20.62
C TYR A 194 -8.34 24.33 20.33
N PHE A 195 -9.17 23.40 19.88
CA PHE A 195 -8.67 22.14 19.35
C PHE A 195 -8.65 22.23 17.83
N ILE A 196 -7.47 22.05 17.23
CA ILE A 196 -7.23 22.19 15.80
C ILE A 196 -6.63 20.87 15.31
N GLU A 197 -7.37 20.17 14.46
CA GLU A 197 -6.87 18.96 13.79
C GLU A 197 -6.97 19.16 12.27
N ALA A 198 -5.90 18.83 11.55
CA ALA A 198 -5.95 18.70 10.09
C ALA A 198 -5.62 17.28 9.66
N GLN A 199 -6.33 16.83 8.64
CA GLN A 199 -6.09 15.60 7.93
C GLN A 199 -6.19 15.91 6.43
N GLY A 200 -5.17 15.54 5.64
CA GLY A 200 -5.02 16.03 4.26
C GLY A 200 -5.04 17.57 4.20
N ALA A 201 -5.83 18.11 3.27
CA ALA A 201 -6.05 19.55 3.11
C ALA A 201 -7.26 20.07 3.92
N GLN A 202 -7.85 19.24 4.78
CA GLN A 202 -9.07 19.52 5.54
C GLN A 202 -8.74 19.66 7.01
N ALA A 203 -9.49 20.51 7.70
CA ALA A 203 -9.30 20.76 9.12
C ALA A 203 -10.63 20.85 9.86
N PHE A 204 -10.60 20.54 11.13
CA PHE A 204 -11.71 20.81 12.04
C PHE A 204 -11.19 21.55 13.26
N ILE A 205 -11.87 22.64 13.57
CA ILE A 205 -11.56 23.51 14.70
C ILE A 205 -12.76 23.51 15.63
N ALA A 206 -12.51 23.31 16.91
CA ALA A 206 -13.47 23.67 17.96
C ALA A 206 -12.87 24.71 18.89
N ALA A 207 -13.68 25.71 19.21
CA ALA A 207 -13.32 26.79 20.10
C ALA A 207 -14.20 26.73 21.35
N PHE A 208 -13.59 26.58 22.51
CA PHE A 208 -14.25 26.42 23.81
C PHE A 208 -14.15 27.72 24.60
N MET A 209 -15.30 28.31 24.94
CA MET A 209 -15.39 29.63 25.56
C MET A 209 -16.71 29.82 26.33
N TYR A 210 -17.16 31.06 26.50
CA TYR A 210 -18.34 31.38 27.30
C TYR A 210 -19.25 32.36 26.56
N SER A 211 -20.54 32.33 26.89
CA SER A 211 -21.50 33.34 26.45
C SER A 211 -21.45 34.57 27.36
N GLY A 212 -22.21 35.63 27.03
CA GLY A 212 -22.24 36.88 27.80
C GLY A 212 -22.73 36.75 29.25
N ASN A 213 -23.38 35.65 29.61
CA ASN A 213 -23.81 35.37 30.99
C ASN A 213 -22.80 34.46 31.75
N GLY A 214 -21.68 34.10 31.14
CA GLY A 214 -20.67 33.22 31.72
C GLY A 214 -20.94 31.72 31.56
N GLN A 215 -22.02 31.31 30.88
CA GLN A 215 -22.29 29.90 30.57
C GLN A 215 -21.27 29.39 29.53
N PRO A 216 -20.65 28.21 29.74
CA PRO A 216 -19.84 27.53 28.74
C PRO A 216 -20.54 27.43 27.40
N THR A 217 -19.82 27.70 26.33
CA THR A 217 -20.31 27.51 24.98
C THR A 217 -19.16 27.10 24.07
N TRP A 218 -19.48 26.53 22.93
CA TRP A 218 -18.50 26.10 21.97
C TRP A 218 -18.94 26.50 20.56
N TYR A 219 -17.93 26.71 19.71
CA TYR A 219 -18.12 26.90 18.28
C TYR A 219 -17.30 25.85 17.53
N ALA A 220 -17.84 25.36 16.43
CA ALA A 220 -17.15 24.42 15.56
C ALA A 220 -17.00 25.00 14.16
N SER A 221 -15.90 24.65 13.50
CA SER A 221 -15.61 25.03 12.13
C SER A 221 -14.99 23.86 11.39
N ALA A 222 -15.70 23.33 10.41
CA ALA A 222 -15.09 22.59 9.33
C ALA A 222 -14.39 23.58 8.39
N ALA A 223 -13.09 23.40 8.19
CA ALA A 223 -12.22 24.32 7.49
C ALA A 223 -11.38 23.59 6.44
N ASN A 224 -10.79 24.35 5.53
CA ASN A 224 -9.77 23.86 4.62
C ASN A 224 -8.47 24.63 4.85
N LEU A 225 -7.36 23.99 4.48
CA LEU A 225 -6.08 24.66 4.36
C LEU A 225 -6.13 25.57 3.13
N LEU A 226 -5.89 26.86 3.33
CA LEU A 226 -5.77 27.84 2.26
C LEU A 226 -4.33 27.92 1.74
N THR A 227 -3.36 27.70 2.62
CA THR A 227 -1.93 27.52 2.34
C THR A 227 -1.38 26.44 3.30
N PRO A 228 -0.15 25.92 3.08
CA PRO A 228 0.56 25.04 4.02
C PRO A 228 1.00 25.76 5.33
N SER A 229 0.19 26.69 5.80
CA SER A 229 0.40 27.43 7.05
C SER A 229 -0.85 28.21 7.48
N ARG A 230 -2.00 28.02 6.82
CA ARG A 230 -3.21 28.81 7.09
C ARG A 230 -4.48 28.00 6.94
N ILE A 231 -5.28 27.97 8.00
CA ILE A 231 -6.62 27.37 8.05
C ILE A 231 -7.64 28.48 8.17
N SER A 232 -8.78 28.37 7.47
CA SER A 232 -9.90 29.31 7.62
C SER A 232 -11.24 28.61 7.49
N GLY A 233 -12.20 29.04 8.32
CA GLY A 233 -13.56 28.51 8.26
C GLY A 233 -14.56 29.34 9.08
N SER A 234 -15.84 29.09 8.85
CA SER A 234 -16.95 29.75 9.56
C SER A 234 -17.19 29.09 10.91
N LEU A 235 -17.30 29.89 11.96
CA LEU A 235 -17.66 29.43 13.30
C LEU A 235 -19.18 29.23 13.40
N LEU A 236 -19.58 28.00 13.64
CA LEU A 236 -20.97 27.57 13.78
C LEU A 236 -21.27 27.25 15.24
N SER A 237 -22.51 27.50 15.65
CA SER A 237 -23.00 27.19 17.00
C SER A 237 -24.28 26.36 16.91
N TYR A 238 -24.50 25.53 17.93
CA TYR A 238 -25.61 24.59 17.99
C TYR A 238 -26.28 24.66 19.35
N THR A 239 -27.55 24.26 19.41
CA THR A 239 -28.38 24.19 20.63
C THR A 239 -29.25 22.93 20.62
N SER A 240 -29.92 22.65 21.74
CA SER A 240 -30.96 21.62 21.87
C SER A 240 -30.53 20.19 21.52
N GLY A 241 -29.25 19.83 21.73
CA GLY A 241 -28.77 18.47 21.51
C GLY A 241 -28.66 17.63 22.78
N GLN A 242 -27.97 16.49 22.69
CA GLN A 242 -27.88 15.49 23.75
C GLN A 242 -27.15 16.00 25.01
N THR A 243 -27.78 15.80 26.17
CA THR A 243 -27.18 16.06 27.49
C THR A 243 -26.25 14.92 27.92
N MET A 244 -25.45 15.10 28.99
CA MET A 244 -24.46 14.10 29.40
C MET A 244 -25.05 12.70 29.67
N TYR A 245 -26.14 12.64 30.46
CA TYR A 245 -26.81 11.39 30.87
C TYR A 245 -28.16 11.16 30.17
N GLY A 246 -28.57 12.06 29.27
CA GLY A 246 -29.84 11.97 28.55
C GLY A 246 -29.81 10.99 27.39
N ALA A 247 -30.99 10.52 27.00
CA ALA A 247 -31.18 9.78 25.75
C ALA A 247 -30.72 10.63 24.55
N TYR A 248 -30.42 9.96 23.44
CA TYR A 248 -29.99 10.63 22.21
C TYR A 248 -30.97 11.72 21.78
N GLN A 249 -30.45 12.92 21.53
CA GLN A 249 -31.19 14.05 21.01
C GLN A 249 -30.31 14.78 20.00
N SER A 250 -30.84 14.96 18.79
CA SER A 250 -30.11 15.66 17.74
C SER A 250 -29.99 17.15 18.03
N ALA A 251 -28.79 17.69 17.80
CA ALA A 251 -28.52 19.11 17.95
C ALA A 251 -29.08 19.94 16.79
N THR A 252 -29.51 21.16 17.09
CA THR A 252 -30.05 22.13 16.13
C THR A 252 -29.04 23.22 15.86
N LEU A 253 -28.73 23.48 14.58
CA LEU A 253 -27.88 24.61 14.19
C LEU A 253 -28.56 25.94 14.53
N SER A 254 -27.86 26.79 15.29
CA SER A 254 -28.29 28.17 15.53
C SER A 254 -28.10 28.97 14.24
N GLY A 255 -29.18 29.45 13.62
CA GLY A 255 -29.23 29.96 12.23
C GLY A 255 -28.39 31.20 11.86
N THR A 256 -27.38 31.59 12.65
CA THR A 256 -26.42 32.67 12.33
C THR A 256 -24.99 32.22 12.66
N SER A 257 -24.08 32.31 11.67
CA SER A 257 -22.64 32.09 11.88
C SER A 257 -22.08 33.16 12.83
N ALA A 258 -21.18 32.76 13.74
CA ALA A 258 -20.46 33.68 14.62
C ALA A 258 -19.35 34.46 13.89
N GLY A 259 -19.19 34.22 12.59
CA GLY A 259 -18.23 34.86 11.70
C GLY A 259 -17.14 33.89 11.22
N VAL A 260 -16.17 34.41 10.48
CA VAL A 260 -15.05 33.62 9.94
C VAL A 260 -13.83 33.78 10.85
N MET A 261 -13.19 32.66 11.16
CA MET A 261 -11.88 32.65 11.80
C MET A 261 -10.81 32.23 10.80
N SER A 262 -9.58 32.71 11.00
CA SER A 262 -8.39 32.10 10.39
C SER A 262 -7.33 31.85 11.44
N PHE A 263 -6.60 30.75 11.27
CA PHE A 263 -5.43 30.43 12.07
C PHE A 263 -4.23 30.42 11.12
N ASP A 264 -3.26 31.29 11.40
CA ASP A 264 -2.02 31.45 10.66
C ASP A 264 -0.88 30.88 11.51
N MET A 265 -0.25 29.79 11.09
CA MET A 265 0.81 29.13 11.85
C MET A 265 2.13 29.89 11.69
N THR A 266 2.86 30.07 12.79
CA THR A 266 4.19 30.72 12.79
C THR A 266 5.31 29.72 13.07
N SER A 267 5.01 28.57 13.68
CA SER A 267 5.89 27.40 13.82
C SER A 267 5.07 26.11 14.02
N ASN A 268 5.72 24.99 14.29
CA ASN A 268 5.03 23.74 14.63
C ASN A 268 4.28 23.79 15.97
N ASN A 269 4.57 24.75 16.85
CA ASN A 269 3.98 24.87 18.18
C ASN A 269 3.46 26.28 18.55
N THR A 270 3.54 27.25 17.63
CA THR A 270 2.99 28.61 17.78
C THR A 270 2.23 29.07 16.53
N GLY A 271 1.24 29.94 16.72
CA GLY A 271 0.46 30.52 15.63
C GLY A 271 -0.36 31.73 16.07
N VAL A 272 -1.02 32.37 15.12
CA VAL A 272 -1.84 33.56 15.32
C VAL A 272 -3.26 33.27 14.85
N LEU A 273 -4.20 33.35 15.78
CA LEU A 273 -5.62 33.26 15.48
C LEU A 273 -6.20 34.64 15.18
N THR A 274 -6.81 34.80 14.02
CA THR A 274 -7.60 35.98 13.65
C THR A 274 -9.09 35.69 13.89
N LEU A 275 -9.70 36.44 14.81
CA LEU A 275 -11.12 36.37 15.18
C LEU A 275 -12.02 37.08 14.16
N PRO A 276 -13.35 36.85 14.18
CA PRO A 276 -14.31 37.47 13.25
C PRO A 276 -14.25 39.00 13.13
N ASN A 277 -13.86 39.70 14.19
CA ASN A 277 -13.72 41.17 14.20
C ASN A 277 -12.34 41.65 13.72
N GLY A 278 -11.46 40.75 13.28
CA GLY A 278 -10.09 41.04 12.85
C GLY A 278 -9.06 41.10 13.99
N SER A 279 -9.46 40.94 15.26
CA SER A 279 -8.52 40.87 16.37
C SER A 279 -7.63 39.63 16.27
N LYS A 280 -6.36 39.77 16.65
CA LYS A 280 -5.35 38.70 16.61
C LYS A 280 -5.05 38.19 18.02
N VAL A 281 -5.03 36.87 18.18
CA VAL A 281 -4.73 36.17 19.43
C VAL A 281 -3.54 35.23 19.17
N ASN A 282 -2.44 35.43 19.90
CA ASN A 282 -1.29 34.53 19.79
C ASN A 282 -1.61 33.22 20.53
N LEU A 283 -1.47 32.10 19.83
CA LEU A 283 -1.68 30.76 20.38
C LEU A 283 -0.37 29.99 20.42
N GLN A 284 -0.26 29.11 21.41
CA GLN A 284 0.75 28.07 21.48
C GLN A 284 0.11 26.73 21.84
N ARG A 285 0.84 25.63 21.63
CA ARG A 285 0.44 24.29 22.08
C ARG A 285 0.16 24.27 23.57
N PHE A 286 -0.93 23.61 23.97
CA PHE A 286 -1.23 23.36 25.36
C PHE A 286 -0.47 22.11 25.82
N ILE A 287 0.58 22.31 26.59
CA ILE A 287 1.35 21.22 27.19
C ILE A 287 0.72 20.91 28.55
N PHE A 288 0.15 19.72 28.69
CA PHE A 288 -0.53 19.28 29.91
C PHE A 288 0.21 18.13 30.58
N ASN A 289 1.06 17.41 29.85
CA ASN A 289 1.98 16.47 30.45
C ASN A 289 3.35 17.12 30.71
N ASN A 290 3.60 17.43 31.98
CA ASN A 290 4.88 17.88 32.51
C ASN A 290 5.57 16.76 33.31
N ASP A 291 5.32 15.49 32.98
CA ASP A 291 6.29 14.43 33.26
C ASP A 291 7.67 15.04 33.03
N PRO A 292 8.66 14.81 33.90
CA PRO A 292 10.02 15.03 33.50
C PRO A 292 10.28 14.05 32.35
N VAL A 293 9.83 14.39 31.15
CA VAL A 293 10.62 14.24 29.95
C VAL A 293 11.86 15.01 30.35
N ALA A 294 12.85 14.31 30.91
CA ALA A 294 14.21 14.80 30.90
C ALA A 294 14.36 15.37 29.50
N ALA A 295 14.43 16.70 29.37
CA ALA A 295 14.27 17.39 28.09
C ALA A 295 15.05 16.57 27.08
N GLU A 296 14.34 15.91 26.16
CA GLU A 296 14.95 14.83 25.41
C GLU A 296 16.14 15.46 24.72
N THR A 297 17.35 15.04 25.12
CA THR A 297 18.54 15.60 24.53
C THR A 297 18.51 15.14 23.10
N ALA A 298 18.30 16.08 22.17
CA ALA A 298 18.11 15.79 20.77
C ALA A 298 19.27 14.91 20.28
N LYS A 299 18.93 13.68 19.92
CA LYS A 299 19.86 12.71 19.34
C LYS A 299 19.92 12.92 17.83
N PRO A 300 21.09 12.77 17.20
CA PRO A 300 21.18 12.82 15.75
C PRO A 300 20.46 11.63 15.08
N LEU A 301 20.30 11.72 13.76
CA LEU A 301 19.90 10.55 12.95
C LEU A 301 20.95 9.44 13.05
N MET A 302 20.46 8.21 12.98
CA MET A 302 21.29 7.01 12.97
C MET A 302 21.11 6.27 11.65
N ILE A 303 22.19 5.75 11.08
CA ILE A 303 22.16 4.82 9.95
C ILE A 303 21.75 3.45 10.51
N SER A 304 20.58 2.94 10.17
CA SER A 304 20.08 1.66 10.71
C SER A 304 20.47 0.47 9.86
N GLU A 305 20.48 0.63 8.53
CA GLU A 305 20.67 -0.47 7.58
C GLU A 305 21.41 0.01 6.33
N VAL A 306 22.25 -0.85 5.75
CA VAL A 306 22.96 -0.62 4.48
C VAL A 306 22.77 -1.85 3.59
N ALA A 307 22.11 -1.68 2.45
CA ALA A 307 21.79 -2.78 1.55
C ALA A 307 22.96 -3.18 0.64
N SER A 308 23.02 -4.45 0.26
CA SER A 308 23.95 -4.94 -0.76
C SER A 308 23.57 -4.43 -2.14
N ALA A 309 24.58 -4.15 -2.97
CA ALA A 309 24.41 -3.93 -4.39
C ALA A 309 25.53 -4.61 -5.18
N TYR A 310 25.27 -4.86 -6.46
CA TYR A 310 26.22 -5.49 -7.37
C TYR A 310 26.47 -4.65 -8.62
N TYR A 311 25.41 -4.23 -9.31
CA TYR A 311 25.53 -3.39 -10.50
C TYR A 311 25.50 -1.89 -10.17
N THR A 312 26.29 -1.09 -10.89
CA THR A 312 26.40 0.37 -10.66
C THR A 312 25.17 1.17 -11.06
N ASN A 313 24.27 0.57 -11.84
CA ASN A 313 22.96 1.13 -12.19
C ASN A 313 21.87 0.74 -11.18
N SER A 314 22.20 0.02 -10.11
CA SER A 314 21.29 -0.25 -8.99
C SER A 314 21.06 0.99 -8.14
N ALA A 315 19.81 1.30 -7.82
CA ALA A 315 19.40 2.28 -6.82
C ALA A 315 19.70 1.75 -5.41
N VAL A 316 20.99 1.52 -5.14
CA VAL A 316 21.48 1.06 -3.85
C VAL A 316 21.06 2.02 -2.76
N TRP A 317 20.69 1.47 -1.60
CA TRP A 317 20.04 2.23 -0.55
C TRP A 317 20.59 1.91 0.82
N PHE A 318 20.45 2.89 1.71
CA PHE A 318 20.64 2.74 3.14
C PHE A 318 19.45 3.37 3.86
N GLU A 319 19.29 3.07 5.13
CA GLU A 319 18.19 3.55 5.95
C GLU A 319 18.72 4.42 7.09
N VAL A 320 17.97 5.49 7.39
CA VAL A 320 18.15 6.28 8.59
C VAL A 320 16.96 6.15 9.52
N TYR A 321 17.26 6.14 10.81
CA TYR A 321 16.32 6.07 11.91
C TYR A 321 16.44 7.31 12.80
N ASN A 322 15.30 7.84 13.22
CA ASN A 322 15.23 8.89 14.23
C ASN A 322 15.08 8.27 15.63
N PRO A 323 16.14 8.23 16.46
CA PRO A 323 16.09 7.60 17.77
C PRO A 323 15.32 8.41 18.82
N ASN A 324 14.91 9.64 18.51
CA ASN A 324 14.19 10.49 19.44
C ASN A 324 12.77 9.96 19.69
N ALA A 325 12.28 10.11 20.91
CA ALA A 325 10.94 9.77 21.36
C ALA A 325 9.91 10.85 20.98
N THR A 326 10.32 12.12 20.93
CA THR A 326 9.41 13.25 20.72
C THR A 326 9.88 14.26 19.68
N ILE A 327 11.14 14.22 19.26
CA ILE A 327 11.73 15.21 18.36
C ILE A 327 11.77 14.68 16.92
N SER A 328 11.11 15.38 15.99
CA SER A 328 11.27 15.13 14.55
C SER A 328 12.60 15.71 14.04
N ILE A 329 13.17 15.11 13.01
CA ILE A 329 14.40 15.59 12.38
C ILE A 329 14.13 15.92 10.91
N ASN A 330 14.62 17.07 10.43
CA ASN A 330 14.65 17.34 9.00
C ASN A 330 15.93 16.77 8.39
N LEU A 331 15.79 15.98 7.32
CA LEU A 331 16.91 15.37 6.64
C LEU A 331 17.88 16.40 6.02
N SER A 332 17.39 17.56 5.56
CA SER A 332 18.26 18.60 4.98
C SER A 332 19.19 19.29 5.98
N ASP A 333 19.03 19.02 7.28
CA ASP A 333 20.00 19.45 8.31
C ASP A 333 21.34 18.69 8.19
N TYR A 334 21.37 17.62 7.38
CA TYR A 334 22.50 16.72 7.24
C TYR A 334 23.07 16.78 5.82
N THR A 335 24.37 16.52 5.73
CA THR A 335 25.06 16.18 4.48
C THR A 335 25.44 14.71 4.54
N LEU A 336 25.26 14.00 3.41
CA LEU A 336 25.73 12.62 3.26
C LEU A 336 27.14 12.64 2.66
N ASN A 337 28.12 12.00 3.31
CA ASN A 337 29.38 11.64 2.65
C ASN A 337 29.44 10.13 2.45
N SER A 338 29.62 9.68 1.21
CA SER A 338 29.57 8.25 0.88
C SER A 338 30.59 7.88 -0.18
N SER A 339 31.04 6.61 -0.17
CA SER A 339 31.62 6.00 -1.37
C SER A 339 30.64 6.17 -2.54
N HIS A 340 31.17 6.35 -3.76
CA HIS A 340 30.37 6.77 -4.90
C HIS A 340 30.81 6.15 -6.22
N TYR A 341 29.89 6.16 -7.18
CA TYR A 341 30.14 5.91 -8.58
C TYR A 341 29.98 7.22 -9.34
N ASP A 342 30.97 7.59 -10.13
CA ASP A 342 30.90 8.75 -11.03
C ASP A 342 30.58 8.25 -12.44
N GLY A 343 29.40 8.62 -12.96
CA GLY A 343 28.64 8.05 -14.09
C GLY A 343 29.33 7.77 -15.43
N GLY A 344 30.65 7.78 -15.53
CA GLY A 344 31.43 7.55 -16.74
C GLY A 344 32.43 6.39 -16.70
N THR A 345 33.15 6.10 -15.60
CA THR A 345 34.34 5.23 -15.71
C THR A 345 34.94 4.61 -14.44
N SER A 346 34.53 4.95 -13.20
CA SER A 346 35.24 4.43 -12.00
C SER A 346 34.42 4.41 -10.72
N TYR A 347 34.67 3.39 -9.89
CA TYR A 347 34.18 3.27 -8.52
C TYR A 347 35.21 3.84 -7.54
N TYR A 348 34.77 4.71 -6.64
CA TYR A 348 35.64 5.39 -5.68
C TYR A 348 35.20 5.11 -4.25
N TYR A 349 36.11 4.53 -3.47
CA TYR A 349 35.96 4.40 -2.02
C TYR A 349 36.11 5.75 -1.30
N ALA A 350 36.81 6.71 -1.93
CA ALA A 350 36.93 8.06 -1.42
C ALA A 350 35.53 8.71 -1.33
N PRO A 351 35.15 9.27 -0.16
CA PRO A 351 33.82 9.82 0.00
C PRO A 351 33.58 11.04 -0.89
N ALA A 352 32.43 11.11 -1.53
CA ALA A 352 31.87 12.34 -2.11
C ALA A 352 30.73 12.85 -1.23
N SER A 353 30.51 14.17 -1.24
CA SER A 353 29.44 14.82 -0.49
C SER A 353 28.17 14.98 -1.34
N PHE A 354 27.02 14.71 -0.72
CA PHE A 354 25.69 14.77 -1.32
C PHE A 354 24.76 15.60 -0.44
N THR A 355 24.10 16.58 -1.05
CA THR A 355 23.04 17.35 -0.38
C THR A 355 21.81 16.49 -0.21
N LEU A 356 21.23 16.51 1.00
CA LEU A 356 20.02 15.76 1.29
C LEU A 356 18.76 16.65 1.15
N PRO A 357 17.64 16.11 0.63
CA PRO A 357 16.41 16.88 0.44
C PRO A 357 15.71 17.17 1.79
N SER A 358 14.88 18.20 1.81
CA SER A 358 14.04 18.52 2.97
C SER A 358 12.90 17.51 3.10
N VAL A 359 13.06 16.58 4.04
CA VAL A 359 12.04 15.59 4.43
C VAL A 359 12.04 15.48 5.94
N THR A 360 10.85 15.52 6.55
CA THR A 360 10.71 15.41 8.01
C THR A 360 10.57 13.95 8.42
N ILE A 361 11.51 13.46 9.22
CA ILE A 361 11.50 12.11 9.79
C ILE A 361 10.88 12.20 11.19
N PRO A 362 9.70 11.60 11.42
CA PRO A 362 9.03 11.68 12.71
C PRO A 362 9.85 11.00 13.82
N PRO A 363 9.55 11.25 15.10
CA PRO A 363 10.17 10.51 16.21
C PRO A 363 9.94 9.02 16.01
N LYS A 364 10.98 8.19 16.23
CA LYS A 364 10.97 6.75 15.96
C LYS A 364 10.69 6.38 14.49
N GLY A 365 10.74 7.35 13.57
CA GLY A 365 10.54 7.15 12.15
C GLY A 365 11.78 6.62 11.43
N TYR A 366 11.53 5.97 10.30
CA TYR A 366 12.54 5.44 9.38
C TYR A 366 12.41 6.14 8.03
N LEU A 367 13.52 6.30 7.32
CA LEU A 367 13.55 6.83 5.96
C LEU A 367 14.64 6.12 5.16
N VAL A 368 14.29 5.67 3.95
CA VAL A 368 15.24 5.08 3.01
C VAL A 368 15.86 6.17 2.15
N ILE A 369 17.19 6.12 1.98
CA ILE A 369 17.96 7.02 1.12
C ILE A 369 18.67 6.17 0.07
N ALA A 370 18.45 6.46 -1.19
CA ALA A 370 18.93 5.66 -2.31
C ALA A 370 19.65 6.48 -3.38
N SER A 371 20.39 5.79 -4.22
CA SER A 371 21.10 6.39 -5.35
C SER A 371 20.15 6.78 -6.46
N LYS A 372 20.28 8.01 -6.98
CA LYS A 372 19.48 8.49 -8.11
C LYS A 372 20.08 8.02 -9.44
N THR A 373 19.94 6.72 -9.73
CA THR A 373 20.49 6.08 -10.94
C THR A 373 19.75 6.44 -12.23
N GLN A 374 18.49 6.85 -12.10
CA GLN A 374 17.63 7.24 -13.23
C GLN A 374 16.92 8.56 -12.91
N ALA A 375 16.56 9.30 -13.96
CA ALA A 375 15.99 10.64 -13.80
C ALA A 375 14.56 10.64 -13.24
N ASN A 376 13.83 9.52 -13.38
CA ASN A 376 12.42 9.33 -12.99
C ASN A 376 12.26 8.88 -11.54
N LEU A 377 13.35 8.48 -10.89
CA LEU A 377 13.37 8.24 -9.46
C LEU A 377 13.12 9.55 -8.72
N THR A 378 12.01 9.57 -7.98
CA THR A 378 11.42 10.77 -7.38
C THR A 378 11.17 10.52 -5.90
N ASN A 379 11.46 11.54 -5.10
CA ASN A 379 11.37 11.47 -3.65
C ASN A 379 9.92 11.37 -3.18
N ASN A 380 9.69 10.64 -2.10
CA ASN A 380 8.46 10.67 -1.33
C ASN A 380 8.79 10.72 0.19
N ALA A 381 7.77 10.52 1.04
CA ALA A 381 7.93 10.59 2.49
C ALA A 381 8.67 9.38 3.11
N GLN A 382 8.82 8.27 2.36
CA GLN A 382 9.42 7.02 2.85
C GLN A 382 10.79 6.72 2.22
N MET A 383 11.04 7.25 1.01
CA MET A 383 12.24 7.01 0.23
C MET A 383 12.65 8.25 -0.56
N VAL A 384 13.93 8.59 -0.50
CA VAL A 384 14.52 9.72 -1.24
C VAL A 384 15.71 9.26 -2.08
N TYR A 385 15.94 9.94 -3.21
CA TYR A 385 16.99 9.65 -4.16
C TYR A 385 17.98 10.80 -4.26
N VAL A 386 19.26 10.49 -4.16
CA VAL A 386 20.34 11.49 -4.08
C VAL A 386 21.41 11.29 -5.15
N SER A 387 21.92 12.39 -5.68
CA SER A 387 23.06 12.48 -6.58
C SER A 387 23.73 13.84 -6.45
N ASN A 388 24.96 13.95 -6.94
CA ASN A 388 25.69 15.22 -7.06
C ASN A 388 26.36 15.25 -8.45
N GLY A 389 25.76 15.98 -9.39
CA GLY A 389 26.15 15.89 -10.80
C GLY A 389 25.98 14.45 -11.32
N SER A 390 27.04 13.89 -11.89
CA SER A 390 27.13 12.49 -12.34
C SER A 390 27.45 11.50 -11.23
N SER A 391 27.80 11.97 -10.03
CA SER A 391 28.12 11.11 -8.90
C SER A 391 26.85 10.66 -8.18
N ILE A 392 26.80 9.37 -7.83
CA ILE A 392 25.76 8.76 -7.02
C ILE A 392 26.40 7.95 -5.89
N PRO A 393 25.78 7.83 -4.70
CA PRO A 393 26.26 6.89 -3.70
C PRO A 393 26.37 5.48 -4.29
N PHE A 394 27.43 4.76 -3.97
CA PHE A 394 27.59 3.38 -4.42
C PHE A 394 28.57 2.62 -3.54
N TRP A 395 28.33 1.32 -3.39
CA TRP A 395 29.25 0.40 -2.73
C TRP A 395 29.03 -1.04 -3.20
N GLY A 396 30.11 -1.83 -3.16
CA GLY A 396 30.05 -3.29 -3.32
C GLY A 396 30.27 -3.96 -1.96
N ALA A 397 31.25 -4.87 -1.87
CA ALA A 397 31.61 -5.53 -0.60
C ALA A 397 32.17 -4.57 0.47
N SER A 398 32.74 -3.44 0.03
CA SER A 398 33.41 -2.46 0.88
C SER A 398 32.86 -1.07 0.58
N GLY A 399 32.83 -0.18 1.57
CA GLY A 399 32.32 1.18 1.41
C GLY A 399 32.22 1.93 2.73
N ASN A 400 31.71 3.15 2.67
CA ASN A 400 31.39 3.96 3.84
C ASN A 400 30.16 4.84 3.61
N ILE A 401 29.47 5.16 4.71
CA ILE A 401 28.35 6.10 4.77
C ILE A 401 28.54 6.97 6.01
N GLU A 402 28.45 8.27 5.85
CA GLU A 402 28.56 9.27 6.91
C GLU A 402 27.40 10.25 6.82
N LEU A 403 26.76 10.51 7.95
CA LEU A 403 25.86 11.66 8.13
C LEU A 403 26.61 12.75 8.88
N VAL A 404 26.64 13.96 8.33
CA VAL A 404 27.31 15.12 8.94
C VAL A 404 26.28 16.21 9.22
N LYS A 405 26.23 16.71 10.47
CA LYS A 405 25.38 17.82 10.88
C LYS A 405 26.24 18.92 11.50
N GLY A 406 26.14 20.14 10.98
CA GLY A 406 26.91 21.29 11.49
C GLY A 406 28.43 21.08 11.45
N GLY A 407 28.94 20.33 10.47
CA GLY A 407 30.36 20.02 10.33
C GLY A 407 30.89 18.91 11.25
N VAL A 408 30.03 18.27 12.03
CA VAL A 408 30.37 17.16 12.93
C VAL A 408 29.70 15.88 12.44
N THR A 409 30.39 14.75 12.56
CA THR A 409 29.83 13.43 12.24
C THR A 409 28.70 13.12 13.22
N ALA A 410 27.50 13.03 12.69
CA ALA A 410 26.32 12.59 13.42
C ALA A 410 26.29 11.07 13.57
N ASP A 411 26.61 10.37 12.47
CA ASP A 411 26.76 8.92 12.45
C ASP A 411 27.65 8.48 11.29
N PHE A 412 28.29 7.33 11.44
CA PHE A 412 29.24 6.82 10.46
C PHE A 412 29.28 5.29 10.50
N VAL A 413 29.42 4.70 9.32
CA VAL A 413 29.79 3.29 9.15
C VAL A 413 30.81 3.15 8.03
N ARG A 414 31.85 2.36 8.29
CA ARG A 414 32.73 1.81 7.24
C ARG A 414 32.73 0.29 7.33
N PHE A 415 32.72 -0.36 6.18
CA PHE A 415 32.57 -1.81 6.08
C PHE A 415 33.52 -2.43 5.06
N GLY A 416 33.70 -3.74 5.20
CA GLY A 416 34.63 -4.52 4.38
C GLY A 416 36.07 -4.04 4.55
N SER A 417 36.73 -3.72 3.45
CA SER A 417 38.12 -3.25 3.40
C SER A 417 38.27 -1.73 3.30
N SER A 418 37.19 -0.95 3.48
CA SER A 418 37.25 0.51 3.37
C SER A 418 38.18 1.12 4.42
N ALA A 419 39.02 2.05 4.00
CA ALA A 419 39.93 2.82 4.86
C ALA A 419 39.43 4.25 5.14
N SER A 420 38.22 4.60 4.67
CA SER A 420 37.65 5.93 4.86
C SER A 420 37.54 6.28 6.35
N ALA A 421 37.82 7.54 6.67
CA ALA A 421 37.71 8.08 8.01
C ALA A 421 36.52 9.06 8.08
N PRO A 422 35.80 9.13 9.23
CA PRO A 422 34.78 10.13 9.44
C PRO A 422 35.38 11.54 9.56
N THR A 423 34.56 12.56 9.30
CA THR A 423 34.86 13.99 9.51
C THR A 423 35.29 14.25 10.95
N THR A 424 34.63 13.63 11.92
CA THR A 424 34.99 13.67 13.35
C THR A 424 35.73 12.39 13.71
N ALA A 425 37.04 12.48 13.95
CA ALA A 425 37.90 11.32 14.16
C ALA A 425 37.44 10.35 15.28
N SER A 426 36.73 10.84 16.30
CA SER A 426 36.19 10.01 17.39
C SER A 426 34.91 9.26 17.03
N ALA A 427 34.29 9.55 15.89
CA ALA A 427 33.04 8.92 15.43
C ALA A 427 33.28 7.58 14.71
N TRP A 428 34.45 6.98 14.88
CA TRP A 428 34.68 5.57 14.59
C TRP A 428 35.89 5.05 15.36
N SER A 429 35.80 3.84 15.88
CA SER A 429 36.95 3.13 16.45
C SER A 429 36.91 1.63 16.15
N GLY A 430 38.08 1.01 16.14
CA GLY A 430 38.20 -0.43 15.94
C GLY A 430 37.98 -0.89 14.50
N ALA A 431 37.57 -2.16 14.39
CA ALA A 431 37.42 -2.86 13.12
C ALA A 431 36.24 -2.33 12.29
N ASN A 432 36.27 -2.64 10.99
CA ASN A 432 35.19 -2.34 10.07
C ASN A 432 33.97 -3.22 10.37
N ALA A 433 32.78 -2.74 10.02
CA ALA A 433 31.60 -3.59 9.95
C ALA A 433 31.80 -4.71 8.89
N PRO A 434 31.03 -5.81 8.97
CA PRO A 434 31.14 -6.93 8.03
C PRO A 434 31.05 -6.46 6.57
N ALA A 435 31.78 -7.15 5.67
CA ALA A 435 31.65 -6.90 4.24
C ALA A 435 30.25 -7.28 3.75
N LEU A 436 29.69 -6.48 2.84
CA LEU A 436 28.47 -6.87 2.13
C LEU A 436 28.79 -7.96 1.08
N PRO A 437 27.84 -8.83 0.74
CA PRO A 437 28.00 -9.73 -0.40
C PRO A 437 28.20 -8.94 -1.69
N ASN A 438 29.19 -9.33 -2.50
CA ASN A 438 29.42 -8.76 -3.83
C ASN A 438 29.07 -9.79 -4.92
N THR A 439 27.79 -10.17 -4.93
CA THR A 439 27.24 -11.16 -5.85
C THR A 439 25.93 -10.62 -6.43
N ALA A 440 25.53 -11.09 -7.61
CA ALA A 440 24.22 -10.84 -8.20
C ALA A 440 23.08 -11.60 -7.48
N ASN A 441 23.13 -11.63 -6.14
CA ASN A 441 22.17 -12.22 -5.23
C ASN A 441 21.76 -11.13 -4.23
N TYR A 442 20.64 -10.46 -4.50
CA TYR A 442 20.20 -9.27 -3.78
C TYR A 442 19.48 -9.61 -2.46
N GLY A 443 19.07 -8.57 -1.72
CA GLY A 443 18.29 -8.70 -0.48
C GLY A 443 19.13 -8.95 0.78
N TYR A 444 20.45 -8.76 0.73
CA TYR A 444 21.33 -8.78 1.90
C TYR A 444 21.59 -7.37 2.41
N SER A 445 21.93 -7.24 3.68
CA SER A 445 22.33 -5.97 4.28
C SER A 445 23.28 -6.16 5.46
N ILE A 446 23.89 -5.06 5.89
CA ILE A 446 24.42 -4.92 7.24
C ILE A 446 23.47 -4.02 8.03
N VAL A 447 23.15 -4.43 9.25
CA VAL A 447 22.14 -3.78 10.08
C VAL A 447 22.63 -3.56 11.50
N ARG A 448 22.10 -2.51 12.14
CA ARG A 448 22.01 -2.45 13.60
C ARG A 448 20.72 -3.15 14.02
N LEU A 449 20.84 -4.31 14.66
CA LEU A 449 19.69 -5.14 15.01
C LEU A 449 18.78 -4.47 16.06
N ALA A 450 17.46 -4.55 15.83
CA ALA A 450 16.46 -4.06 16.77
C ALA A 450 16.50 -4.84 18.10
N SER A 451 16.79 -6.15 18.05
CA SER A 451 16.94 -7.00 19.23
C SER A 451 18.13 -6.60 20.12
N SER A 452 19.14 -5.94 19.56
CA SER A 452 20.28 -5.39 20.29
C SER A 452 20.05 -3.94 20.74
N GLY A 453 18.85 -3.39 20.53
CA GLY A 453 18.51 -2.01 20.90
C GLY A 453 19.06 -0.95 19.95
N MET A 454 19.53 -1.33 18.75
CA MET A 454 20.15 -0.44 17.77
C MET A 454 21.26 0.45 18.38
N VAL A 455 22.22 -0.16 19.09
CA VAL A 455 23.33 0.55 19.71
C VAL A 455 24.18 1.31 18.69
N ASN A 456 24.72 2.46 19.10
CA ASN A 456 25.71 3.22 18.34
C ASN A 456 26.90 3.56 19.23
N ASN A 457 27.89 2.68 19.24
CA ASN A 457 29.17 2.88 19.92
C ASN A 457 30.26 3.34 18.94
N PHE A 458 29.88 3.64 17.69
CA PHE A 458 30.81 3.96 16.60
C PHE A 458 31.83 2.86 16.32
N THR A 459 31.40 1.59 16.31
CA THR A 459 32.28 0.45 16.03
C THR A 459 31.67 -0.52 15.03
N GLY A 460 32.51 -1.30 14.34
CA GLY A 460 32.05 -2.39 13.49
C GLY A 460 31.23 -3.46 14.22
N SER A 461 31.35 -3.57 15.56
CA SER A 461 30.59 -4.53 16.37
C SER A 461 29.11 -4.16 16.57
N ASP A 462 28.74 -2.92 16.27
CA ASP A 462 27.33 -2.49 16.28
C ASP A 462 26.54 -3.11 15.11
N TRP A 463 27.24 -3.67 14.11
CA TRP A 463 26.70 -4.10 12.83
C TRP A 463 26.72 -5.62 12.66
N SER A 464 25.64 -6.17 12.12
CA SER A 464 25.49 -7.58 11.79
C SER A 464 25.14 -7.75 10.32
N SER A 465 25.67 -8.77 9.66
CA SER A 465 25.26 -9.13 8.29
C SER A 465 24.00 -10.00 8.34
N VAL A 466 22.97 -9.60 7.60
CA VAL A 466 21.70 -10.32 7.49
C VAL A 466 21.42 -10.70 6.04
N ASN A 467 20.75 -11.82 5.86
CA ASN A 467 20.37 -12.35 4.55
C ASN A 467 19.01 -11.87 4.06
N PHE A 468 18.33 -11.02 4.82
CA PHE A 468 17.07 -10.37 4.44
C PHE A 468 17.08 -8.92 4.94
N SER A 469 16.94 -7.98 4.02
CA SER A 469 16.85 -6.56 4.33
C SER A 469 15.44 -6.16 4.78
N THR A 470 15.32 -5.12 5.62
CA THR A 470 14.06 -4.70 6.25
C THR A 470 13.80 -3.20 6.07
N PRO A 471 13.66 -2.70 4.83
CA PRO A 471 13.54 -1.27 4.56
C PRO A 471 12.25 -0.65 5.13
N GLY A 472 12.36 0.56 5.66
CA GLY A 472 11.26 1.38 6.17
C GLY A 472 10.75 1.00 7.55
N GLY A 473 11.50 0.21 8.32
CA GLY A 473 11.04 -0.33 9.59
C GLY A 473 12.15 -0.89 10.47
N PRO A 474 11.80 -1.46 11.64
CA PRO A 474 12.79 -2.04 12.53
C PRO A 474 13.52 -3.21 11.89
N ASN A 475 14.84 -3.28 12.10
CA ASN A 475 15.69 -4.44 11.75
C ASN A 475 15.41 -5.63 12.69
N ASP A 476 14.25 -6.25 12.52
CA ASP A 476 13.68 -7.29 13.38
C ASP A 476 13.91 -8.72 12.87
N VAL A 477 14.53 -8.87 11.71
CA VAL A 477 14.97 -10.15 11.15
C VAL A 477 16.43 -10.43 11.57
N GLY A 478 16.66 -11.63 12.11
CA GLY A 478 17.95 -12.04 12.66
C GLY A 478 19.01 -12.43 11.60
N VAL A 479 20.23 -12.66 12.07
CA VAL A 479 21.36 -13.14 11.26
C VAL A 479 21.12 -14.59 10.82
N GLY A 480 21.30 -14.86 9.52
CA GLY A 480 21.34 -16.23 8.98
C GLY A 480 20.01 -16.99 9.13
N VAL A 481 18.88 -16.28 9.17
CA VAL A 481 17.56 -16.92 9.27
C VAL A 481 17.27 -17.75 8.03
N LEU A 482 16.51 -18.83 8.21
CA LEU A 482 16.15 -19.73 7.13
C LEU A 482 14.95 -19.22 6.35
N ASP A 483 14.93 -19.56 5.08
CA ASP A 483 13.76 -19.58 4.20
C ASP A 483 13.63 -21.03 3.74
N SER A 484 12.92 -21.84 4.52
CA SER A 484 12.86 -23.30 4.36
C SER A 484 12.02 -23.77 3.17
N ASP A 485 11.23 -22.88 2.59
CA ASP A 485 10.32 -23.18 1.47
C ASP A 485 10.70 -22.43 0.17
N GLY A 486 11.66 -21.49 0.24
CA GLY A 486 12.31 -20.87 -0.90
C GLY A 486 11.45 -19.80 -1.57
N ASP A 487 10.56 -19.16 -0.82
CA ASP A 487 9.68 -18.10 -1.35
C ASP A 487 10.24 -16.69 -1.22
N GLY A 488 11.41 -16.52 -0.59
CA GLY A 488 12.05 -15.23 -0.38
C GLY A 488 11.59 -14.51 0.88
N ILE A 489 10.82 -15.16 1.74
CA ILE A 489 10.35 -14.62 3.02
C ILE A 489 10.97 -15.46 4.15
N PRO A 490 11.65 -14.84 5.14
CA PRO A 490 12.29 -15.61 6.20
C PRO A 490 11.25 -16.28 7.11
N ASP A 491 11.48 -17.55 7.47
CA ASP A 491 10.60 -18.34 8.35
C ASP A 491 10.32 -17.61 9.67
N SER A 492 11.31 -16.87 10.19
CA SER A 492 11.19 -16.10 11.43
C SER A 492 10.13 -15.00 11.35
N ALA A 493 9.88 -14.42 10.17
CA ALA A 493 8.83 -13.42 9.97
C ALA A 493 7.44 -14.03 9.77
N LYS A 494 7.37 -15.32 9.46
CA LYS A 494 6.12 -16.08 9.30
C LYS A 494 5.62 -16.67 10.62
N VAL A 495 6.10 -16.20 11.77
CA VAL A 495 5.71 -16.71 13.10
C VAL A 495 4.84 -15.69 13.83
N SER A 496 3.82 -16.16 14.57
CA SER A 496 2.94 -15.30 15.38
C SER A 496 3.74 -14.42 16.35
N GLY A 497 3.42 -13.11 16.36
CA GLY A 497 4.10 -12.12 17.21
C GLY A 497 5.49 -11.70 16.73
N LYS A 498 5.93 -12.17 15.56
CA LYS A 498 7.13 -11.69 14.86
C LYS A 498 6.73 -10.82 13.67
N THR A 499 7.69 -10.06 13.16
CA THR A 499 7.46 -9.09 12.10
C THR A 499 8.61 -9.09 11.09
N PHE A 500 8.33 -8.55 9.91
CA PHE A 500 9.31 -8.19 8.88
C PHE A 500 9.26 -6.68 8.68
N ALA A 501 10.29 -5.94 9.11
CA ALA A 501 10.26 -4.48 9.11
C ALA A 501 9.02 -3.93 9.86
N GLY A 502 8.57 -4.61 10.92
CA GLY A 502 7.34 -4.27 11.66
C GLY A 502 6.02 -4.70 10.99
N LEU A 503 6.05 -5.40 9.84
CA LEU A 503 4.86 -6.01 9.22
C LEU A 503 4.59 -7.39 9.82
N ASP A 504 3.36 -7.62 10.30
CA ASP A 504 2.91 -8.92 10.79
C ASP A 504 2.41 -9.81 9.64
N LEU A 505 3.36 -10.45 8.94
CA LEU A 505 3.05 -11.33 7.81
C LEU A 505 2.26 -12.58 8.24
N TYR A 506 2.41 -13.02 9.49
CA TYR A 506 1.64 -14.15 10.02
C TYR A 506 0.14 -13.84 10.05
N SER A 507 -0.23 -12.66 10.54
CA SER A 507 -1.62 -12.19 10.52
C SER A 507 -2.16 -11.98 9.11
N LEU A 508 -1.28 -11.77 8.11
CA LEU A 508 -1.65 -11.70 6.69
C LEU A 508 -1.78 -13.08 6.02
N GLY A 509 -1.38 -14.16 6.68
CA GLY A 509 -1.58 -15.54 6.20
C GLY A 509 -0.30 -16.36 5.99
N ALA A 510 0.89 -15.74 6.10
CA ALA A 510 2.16 -16.45 5.89
C ALA A 510 2.44 -17.49 6.97
N ARG A 511 3.07 -18.62 6.63
CA ARG A 511 3.38 -19.69 7.60
C ARG A 511 4.79 -20.27 7.36
N PRO A 512 5.54 -20.66 8.41
CA PRO A 512 6.88 -21.23 8.22
C PRO A 512 6.78 -22.54 7.45
N GLY A 513 7.62 -22.70 6.44
CA GLY A 513 7.56 -23.84 5.55
C GLY A 513 6.30 -23.89 4.66
N GLN A 514 5.58 -22.80 4.45
CA GLN A 514 4.58 -22.64 3.39
C GLN A 514 5.12 -21.63 2.38
N ARG A 515 5.11 -21.98 1.09
CA ARG A 515 5.46 -21.00 0.05
C ARG A 515 4.34 -19.98 -0.03
N ASP A 516 4.67 -18.72 0.16
CA ASP A 516 3.76 -17.59 0.24
C ASP A 516 4.09 -16.59 -0.89
N LEU A 517 3.06 -16.10 -1.57
CA LEU A 517 3.19 -15.11 -2.64
C LEU A 517 2.23 -13.94 -2.35
N PHE A 518 2.77 -12.75 -2.12
CA PHE A 518 1.99 -11.55 -1.83
C PHE A 518 1.82 -10.67 -3.06
N ILE A 519 0.59 -10.21 -3.30
CA ILE A 519 0.24 -9.36 -4.44
C ILE A 519 -0.60 -8.19 -3.94
N GLN A 520 -0.22 -6.96 -4.25
CA GLN A 520 -1.04 -5.78 -4.07
C GLN A 520 -1.58 -5.35 -5.42
N ILE A 521 -2.92 -5.26 -5.55
CA ILE A 521 -3.60 -4.86 -6.77
C ILE A 521 -4.32 -3.53 -6.50
N ASP A 522 -3.83 -2.47 -7.11
CA ASP A 522 -4.46 -1.17 -7.08
C ASP A 522 -5.28 -0.93 -8.36
N SER A 523 -6.48 -0.37 -8.24
CA SER A 523 -7.40 -0.19 -9.37
C SER A 523 -7.70 1.27 -9.66
N MET A 524 -7.69 1.63 -10.95
CA MET A 524 -8.19 2.93 -11.40
C MET A 524 -9.70 3.06 -11.16
N SER A 525 -10.13 4.26 -10.77
CA SER A 525 -11.55 4.59 -10.64
C SER A 525 -12.23 4.52 -12.01
N SER A 526 -13.14 3.57 -12.22
CA SER A 526 -13.86 3.41 -13.48
C SER A 526 -15.21 2.73 -13.30
N THR A 527 -16.07 2.86 -14.32
CA THR A 527 -17.31 2.09 -14.47
C THR A 527 -17.19 0.99 -15.52
N ASP A 528 -16.04 0.91 -16.20
CA ASP A 528 -15.76 -0.12 -17.20
C ASP A 528 -15.53 -1.48 -16.53
N ALA A 529 -16.29 -2.49 -16.97
CA ALA A 529 -16.22 -3.85 -16.46
C ALA A 529 -14.84 -4.51 -16.65
N GLY A 530 -14.04 -4.07 -17.62
CA GLY A 530 -12.66 -4.54 -17.80
C GLY A 530 -11.69 -4.01 -16.75
N ILE A 531 -11.94 -2.81 -16.21
CA ILE A 531 -11.07 -2.14 -15.22
C ILE A 531 -11.47 -2.49 -13.79
N ILE A 532 -12.76 -2.71 -13.54
CA ILE A 532 -13.25 -3.12 -12.22
C ILE A 532 -12.78 -4.54 -11.93
N LEU A 533 -11.83 -4.68 -11.00
CA LEU A 533 -11.36 -5.98 -10.54
C LEU A 533 -12.54 -6.80 -9.99
N ARG A 534 -12.65 -8.05 -10.44
CA ARG A 534 -13.67 -9.01 -9.98
C ARG A 534 -13.14 -9.87 -8.85
N GLN A 535 -13.91 -10.00 -7.77
CA GLN A 535 -13.53 -10.84 -6.62
C GLN A 535 -13.35 -12.30 -7.05
N GLU A 536 -14.20 -12.75 -7.97
CA GLU A 536 -14.20 -14.09 -8.53
C GLU A 536 -12.92 -14.36 -9.34
N ALA A 537 -12.34 -13.34 -9.99
CA ALA A 537 -11.10 -13.48 -10.74
C ALA A 537 -9.90 -13.68 -9.81
N VAL A 538 -9.85 -12.89 -8.74
CA VAL A 538 -8.83 -13.02 -7.68
C VAL A 538 -8.95 -14.37 -6.98
N GLN A 539 -10.16 -14.81 -6.64
CA GLN A 539 -10.37 -16.12 -6.01
C GLN A 539 -9.91 -17.25 -6.93
N LYS A 540 -10.22 -17.18 -8.23
CA LYS A 540 -9.76 -18.19 -9.19
C LYS A 540 -8.24 -18.28 -9.26
N LEU A 541 -7.51 -17.16 -9.20
CA LEU A 541 -6.05 -17.15 -9.10
C LEU A 541 -5.57 -17.90 -7.84
N VAL A 542 -6.12 -17.56 -6.68
CA VAL A 542 -5.77 -18.20 -5.40
C VAL A 542 -6.05 -19.71 -5.46
N ASP A 543 -7.21 -20.10 -5.98
CA ASP A 543 -7.62 -21.50 -6.09
C ASP A 543 -6.72 -22.29 -7.04
N THR A 544 -6.30 -21.72 -8.18
CA THR A 544 -5.39 -22.38 -9.12
C THR A 544 -4.06 -22.74 -8.43
N PHE A 545 -3.44 -21.80 -7.72
CA PHE A 545 -2.18 -22.06 -7.01
C PHE A 545 -2.36 -23.04 -5.83
N ALA A 546 -3.47 -22.93 -5.08
CA ALA A 546 -3.75 -23.81 -3.94
C ALA A 546 -4.08 -25.25 -4.36
N ASN A 547 -4.65 -25.44 -5.55
CA ASN A 547 -5.04 -26.75 -6.07
C ASN A 547 -3.94 -27.46 -6.83
N HIS A 548 -2.89 -26.75 -7.28
CA HIS A 548 -1.76 -27.39 -7.95
C HIS A 548 -1.07 -28.43 -7.04
N THR A 549 -0.70 -29.56 -7.65
CA THR A 549 0.00 -30.66 -6.98
C THR A 549 1.36 -30.87 -7.62
N PHE A 550 2.41 -30.53 -6.89
CA PHE A 550 3.79 -30.71 -7.32
C PHE A 550 4.18 -32.19 -7.22
N THR A 551 4.76 -32.72 -8.30
CA THR A 551 5.21 -34.13 -8.38
C THR A 551 6.63 -34.35 -7.85
N ASN A 552 7.39 -33.26 -7.67
CA ASN A 552 8.78 -33.26 -7.19
C ASN A 552 8.93 -33.03 -5.68
N GLY A 553 7.82 -33.11 -4.92
CA GLY A 553 7.82 -32.89 -3.47
C GLY A 553 7.85 -31.43 -3.03
N LYS A 554 7.80 -30.45 -3.95
CA LYS A 554 7.63 -29.04 -3.59
C LYS A 554 6.29 -28.83 -2.87
N LYS A 555 6.27 -27.90 -1.92
CA LYS A 555 5.06 -27.57 -1.14
C LYS A 555 4.09 -26.71 -1.94
N LYS A 556 2.82 -26.64 -1.57
CA LYS A 556 1.86 -25.73 -2.24
C LYS A 556 2.26 -24.26 -2.07
N ILE A 557 1.77 -23.42 -2.97
CA ILE A 557 1.95 -21.96 -2.92
C ILE A 557 0.62 -21.35 -2.45
N ALA A 558 0.65 -20.58 -1.37
CA ALA A 558 -0.46 -19.77 -0.91
C ALA A 558 -0.31 -18.36 -1.47
N VAL A 559 -1.34 -17.89 -2.18
CA VAL A 559 -1.37 -16.55 -2.76
C VAL A 559 -2.20 -15.63 -1.87
N HIS A 560 -1.61 -14.52 -1.45
CA HIS A 560 -2.21 -13.53 -0.56
C HIS A 560 -2.39 -12.22 -1.35
N VAL A 561 -3.65 -11.84 -1.61
CA VAL A 561 -3.95 -10.67 -2.45
C VAL A 561 -4.51 -9.53 -1.60
N ASP A 562 -4.00 -8.32 -1.85
CA ASP A 562 -4.49 -7.07 -1.31
C ASP A 562 -5.09 -6.21 -2.42
N ALA A 563 -6.42 -6.24 -2.54
CA ALA A 563 -7.22 -5.35 -3.36
C ALA A 563 -7.72 -4.13 -2.55
N GLY A 564 -7.14 -3.87 -1.38
CA GLY A 564 -7.52 -2.76 -0.51
C GLY A 564 -8.96 -2.85 -0.03
N THR A 565 -9.64 -1.71 0.03
CA THR A 565 -11.01 -1.64 0.55
C THR A 565 -12.09 -2.12 -0.43
N LEU A 566 -11.73 -2.82 -1.51
CA LEU A 566 -12.65 -3.06 -2.63
C LEU A 566 -13.78 -4.00 -2.23
N TYR A 567 -13.45 -5.05 -1.47
CA TYR A 567 -14.40 -6.06 -1.01
C TYR A 567 -14.60 -6.07 0.51
N SER A 568 -13.75 -5.37 1.26
CA SER A 568 -13.91 -5.21 2.70
C SER A 568 -13.38 -3.86 3.17
N PRO A 569 -14.13 -3.07 3.97
CA PRO A 569 -13.66 -1.78 4.47
C PRO A 569 -12.60 -1.89 5.57
N THR A 570 -12.39 -3.09 6.11
CA THR A 570 -11.41 -3.40 7.15
C THR A 570 -10.51 -4.54 6.67
N ILE A 571 -9.32 -4.67 7.27
CA ILE A 571 -8.41 -5.79 6.99
C ILE A 571 -9.18 -7.11 7.17
N ASN A 572 -9.20 -7.91 6.10
CA ASN A 572 -9.85 -9.21 6.03
C ASN A 572 -9.18 -9.98 4.88
N THR A 573 -8.32 -10.93 5.25
CA THR A 573 -7.52 -11.71 4.29
C THR A 573 -8.40 -12.57 3.36
N ALA A 574 -9.53 -13.07 3.85
CA ALA A 574 -10.49 -13.84 3.04
C ALA A 574 -11.28 -12.98 2.04
N ALA A 575 -11.31 -11.65 2.24
CA ALA A 575 -11.92 -10.69 1.34
C ALA A 575 -10.86 -9.83 0.63
N PHE A 576 -9.63 -10.34 0.50
CA PHE A 576 -8.53 -9.70 -0.22
C PHE A 576 -8.23 -8.27 0.23
N ASN A 577 -8.32 -7.98 1.54
CA ASN A 577 -7.85 -6.73 2.11
C ASN A 577 -6.75 -6.99 3.14
N LEU A 578 -5.51 -6.65 2.78
CA LEU A 578 -4.33 -6.75 3.66
C LEU A 578 -3.89 -5.37 4.19
N GLY A 579 -4.66 -4.32 3.92
CA GLY A 579 -4.51 -2.99 4.51
C GLY A 579 -3.65 -1.98 3.76
N GLY A 580 -3.18 -2.28 2.54
CA GLY A 580 -2.38 -1.34 1.74
C GLY A 580 -2.94 -1.01 0.36
N GLY A 581 -3.68 -1.93 -0.28
CA GLY A 581 -4.23 -1.75 -1.62
C GLY A 581 -5.14 -0.53 -1.78
N LYS A 582 -5.19 0.04 -2.99
CA LYS A 582 -5.99 1.24 -3.34
C LYS A 582 -7.05 0.93 -4.37
N THR A 583 -8.27 1.36 -4.10
CA THR A 583 -9.44 1.06 -4.96
C THR A 583 -9.87 2.23 -5.84
N ALA A 584 -9.18 3.36 -5.74
CA ALA A 584 -9.57 4.61 -6.35
C ALA A 584 -8.36 5.40 -6.84
N LEU A 585 -7.46 4.74 -7.57
CA LEU A 585 -6.41 5.47 -8.29
C LEU A 585 -7.07 6.44 -9.28
N ALA A 586 -6.40 7.57 -9.52
CA ALA A 586 -6.86 8.53 -10.52
C ALA A 586 -6.93 7.87 -11.90
N TYR A 587 -8.07 8.03 -12.58
CA TYR A 587 -8.24 7.48 -13.91
C TYR A 587 -7.31 8.17 -14.91
N SER A 588 -6.72 7.38 -15.79
CA SER A 588 -5.92 7.82 -16.93
C SER A 588 -6.33 7.03 -18.18
N SER A 589 -6.31 7.65 -19.36
CA SER A 589 -6.72 6.94 -20.59
C SER A 589 -5.76 5.80 -20.92
N CYS A 590 -4.49 5.97 -20.58
CA CYS A 590 -3.46 4.94 -20.70
C CYS A 590 -2.61 4.73 -19.46
N LEU A 591 -1.95 3.58 -19.43
CA LEU A 591 -1.01 3.16 -18.43
C LEU A 591 0.24 2.60 -19.12
N VAL A 592 1.41 3.05 -18.67
CA VAL A 592 2.71 2.62 -19.18
C VAL A 592 3.61 2.14 -18.04
N MET A 593 4.67 1.41 -18.40
CA MET A 593 5.74 1.00 -17.49
C MET A 593 7.06 1.55 -18.02
N GLU A 594 7.28 2.86 -17.86
CA GLU A 594 8.42 3.56 -18.46
C GLU A 594 9.42 4.02 -17.40
N SER A 595 10.70 3.75 -17.62
CA SER A 595 11.79 4.24 -16.76
C SER A 595 12.20 5.69 -17.08
N THR A 596 11.40 6.43 -17.84
CA THR A 596 11.73 7.79 -18.31
C THR A 596 10.84 8.85 -17.66
N ASN A 597 11.30 10.10 -17.66
CA ASN A 597 10.54 11.25 -17.15
C ASN A 597 9.40 11.66 -18.09
N THR A 598 9.32 11.07 -19.28
CA THR A 598 8.37 11.48 -20.31
C THR A 598 7.27 10.45 -20.40
N VAL A 599 6.25 10.66 -19.57
CA VAL A 599 4.99 9.92 -19.69
C VAL A 599 4.17 10.57 -20.81
N PRO A 600 3.67 9.82 -21.81
CA PRO A 600 2.86 10.40 -22.87
C PRO A 600 1.62 11.11 -22.30
N THR A 601 1.21 12.21 -22.95
CA THR A 601 0.03 12.98 -22.51
C THR A 601 -1.20 12.08 -22.43
N GLY A 602 -1.87 12.08 -21.27
CA GLY A 602 -3.03 11.24 -21.00
C GLY A 602 -2.70 9.85 -20.44
N CYS A 603 -1.41 9.52 -20.28
CA CYS A 603 -0.98 8.29 -19.62
C CYS A 603 -0.60 8.52 -18.15
N ALA A 604 -0.77 7.47 -17.36
CA ALA A 604 -0.13 7.31 -16.06
C ALA A 604 1.00 6.28 -16.17
N ASN A 605 1.90 6.27 -15.20
CA ASN A 605 3.00 5.31 -15.13
C ASN A 605 2.83 4.42 -13.88
N LEU A 606 3.00 3.11 -14.01
CA LEU A 606 2.92 2.20 -12.87
C LEU A 606 3.90 2.59 -11.77
N TYR A 607 5.13 2.99 -12.12
CA TYR A 607 6.16 3.30 -11.11
C TYR A 607 5.82 4.54 -10.28
N ASP A 608 5.08 5.49 -10.85
CA ASP A 608 4.54 6.64 -10.09
C ASP A 608 3.47 6.18 -9.09
N PHE A 609 2.56 5.29 -9.50
CA PHE A 609 1.57 4.74 -8.58
C PHE A 609 2.22 3.89 -7.48
N LYS A 610 3.20 3.04 -7.82
CA LYS A 610 3.94 2.24 -6.84
C LYS A 610 4.63 3.15 -5.81
N ARG A 611 5.33 4.19 -6.26
CA ARG A 611 5.96 5.20 -5.39
C ARG A 611 4.97 5.81 -4.41
N ASP A 612 3.77 6.14 -4.87
CA ASP A 612 2.79 6.89 -4.07
C ASP A 612 1.93 5.99 -3.18
N ASN A 613 1.82 4.69 -3.48
CA ASN A 613 0.81 3.81 -2.87
C ASN A 613 1.37 2.51 -2.26
N LEU A 614 2.59 2.09 -2.59
CA LEU A 614 3.23 0.94 -1.96
C LEU A 614 4.06 1.39 -0.75
N ASP A 615 3.69 0.92 0.44
CA ASP A 615 4.52 1.08 1.63
C ASP A 615 5.89 0.44 1.39
N VAL A 616 6.98 1.19 1.57
CA VAL A 616 8.35 0.70 1.30
C VAL A 616 8.69 -0.61 2.03
N ARG A 617 8.06 -0.89 3.18
CA ARG A 617 8.20 -2.16 3.93
C ARG A 617 7.72 -3.38 3.15
N ARG A 618 6.82 -3.19 2.19
CA ARG A 618 6.27 -4.22 1.30
C ARG A 618 7.12 -4.47 0.06
N LYS A 619 8.09 -3.58 -0.25
CA LYS A 619 8.88 -3.60 -1.50
C LYS A 619 9.55 -4.95 -1.77
N LEU A 620 9.98 -5.64 -0.71
CA LEU A 620 10.72 -6.89 -0.79
C LEU A 620 9.83 -8.15 -0.64
N ILE A 621 8.51 -7.98 -0.56
CA ILE A 621 7.58 -9.08 -0.29
C ILE A 621 6.44 -9.11 -1.33
N PHE A 622 5.97 -7.95 -1.77
CA PHE A 622 4.79 -7.83 -2.63
C PHE A 622 5.16 -7.64 -4.11
N HIS A 623 4.43 -8.36 -4.97
CA HIS A 623 4.23 -7.97 -6.36
C HIS A 623 3.20 -6.83 -6.43
N TYR A 624 3.45 -5.80 -7.22
CA TYR A 624 2.58 -4.64 -7.35
C TYR A 624 1.92 -4.60 -8.72
N VAL A 625 0.60 -4.45 -8.72
CA VAL A 625 -0.24 -4.55 -9.91
C VAL A 625 -1.13 -3.33 -10.01
N VAL A 626 -1.30 -2.81 -11.22
CA VAL A 626 -2.30 -1.78 -11.49
C VAL A 626 -3.32 -2.27 -12.51
N MET A 627 -4.60 -2.30 -12.10
CA MET A 627 -5.74 -2.43 -13.02
C MET A 627 -6.03 -1.06 -13.64
N GLY A 628 -5.69 -0.91 -14.91
CA GLY A 628 -5.77 0.33 -15.67
C GLY A 628 -6.63 0.24 -16.94
N SER A 629 -6.70 1.34 -17.68
CA SER A 629 -7.50 1.46 -18.91
C SER A 629 -6.85 0.73 -20.09
N SER A 630 -5.83 1.31 -20.72
CA SER A 630 -5.21 0.78 -21.95
C SER A 630 -3.72 1.07 -21.98
N GLN A 631 -2.95 0.40 -22.83
CA GLN A 631 -1.59 0.81 -23.18
C GLN A 631 -1.54 1.83 -24.33
N LYS A 632 -2.67 2.05 -25.02
CA LYS A 632 -2.78 3.01 -26.12
C LYS A 632 -3.13 4.39 -25.61
N THR A 633 -2.46 5.42 -26.14
CA THR A 633 -2.61 6.81 -25.68
C THR A 633 -4.03 7.37 -25.76
N ASP A 634 -4.80 6.91 -26.75
CA ASP A 634 -6.21 7.29 -26.95
C ASP A 634 -7.19 6.53 -26.01
N GLY A 635 -6.69 5.61 -25.20
CA GLY A 635 -7.48 4.76 -24.31
C GLY A 635 -8.28 3.67 -25.02
N SER A 636 -8.11 3.47 -26.33
CA SER A 636 -8.79 2.39 -27.05
C SER A 636 -8.26 1.03 -26.64
N CYS A 637 -9.05 -0.04 -26.82
CA CYS A 637 -8.64 -1.40 -26.46
C CYS A 637 -7.30 -1.79 -27.13
N GLY A 638 -6.39 -2.36 -26.34
CA GLY A 638 -5.03 -2.71 -26.73
C GLY A 638 -4.60 -4.05 -26.14
N SER A 639 -3.32 -4.21 -25.81
CA SER A 639 -2.83 -5.36 -25.05
C SER A 639 -3.56 -5.47 -23.70
N SER A 640 -3.81 -6.69 -23.22
CA SER A 640 -4.54 -6.90 -21.96
C SER A 640 -3.62 -6.81 -20.73
N GLY A 641 -2.31 -6.97 -20.90
CA GLY A 641 -1.31 -6.82 -19.85
C GLY A 641 0.11 -6.53 -20.34
N LEU A 642 0.96 -6.18 -19.39
CA LEU A 642 2.40 -5.94 -19.57
C LEU A 642 3.10 -6.17 -18.22
N GLY A 643 4.15 -6.99 -18.20
CA GLY A 643 4.84 -7.37 -16.97
C GLY A 643 6.36 -7.37 -17.10
N GLU A 644 7.03 -7.21 -15.96
CA GLU A 644 8.47 -7.43 -15.86
C GLU A 644 8.81 -8.92 -15.88
N LEU A 645 9.91 -9.28 -16.54
CA LEU A 645 10.46 -10.63 -16.45
C LEU A 645 11.40 -10.76 -15.23
N ASN A 646 11.12 -11.72 -14.35
CA ASN A 646 11.83 -11.90 -13.06
C ASN A 646 11.77 -10.67 -12.14
N GLY A 647 10.73 -9.84 -12.27
CA GLY A 647 10.52 -8.63 -11.51
C GLY A 647 9.39 -8.77 -10.48
N ASN A 648 8.80 -7.64 -10.11
CA ASN A 648 7.66 -7.62 -9.20
C ASN A 648 6.53 -6.68 -9.64
N ASP A 649 6.62 -6.08 -10.82
CA ASP A 649 5.63 -5.11 -11.30
C ASP A 649 4.95 -5.56 -12.59
N PHE A 650 3.64 -5.33 -12.69
CA PHE A 650 2.88 -5.56 -13.92
C PHE A 650 1.56 -4.75 -13.96
N ILE A 651 1.01 -4.59 -15.16
CA ILE A 651 -0.26 -3.89 -15.39
C ILE A 651 -1.28 -4.79 -16.07
N ILE A 652 -2.55 -4.53 -15.80
CA ILE A 652 -3.70 -5.14 -16.47
C ILE A 652 -4.49 -4.02 -17.14
N THR A 653 -4.66 -4.07 -18.46
CA THR A 653 -5.15 -2.96 -19.30
C THR A 653 -6.30 -3.40 -20.21
N MET A 654 -7.42 -3.79 -19.59
CA MET A 654 -8.60 -4.36 -20.27
C MET A 654 -9.72 -3.35 -20.52
N GLY A 655 -9.47 -2.06 -20.33
CA GLY A 655 -10.42 -0.97 -20.53
C GLY A 655 -10.79 -0.73 -22.00
N ASN A 656 -12.02 -0.26 -22.21
CA ASN A 656 -12.63 0.00 -23.52
C ASN A 656 -12.62 -1.19 -24.48
N CYS A 657 -12.47 -2.41 -23.95
CA CYS A 657 -12.48 -3.66 -24.71
C CYS A 657 -13.87 -4.29 -24.83
N GLY A 658 -14.92 -3.64 -24.30
CA GLY A 658 -16.30 -4.06 -24.46
C GLY A 658 -16.71 -5.26 -23.60
N PHE A 659 -16.03 -5.47 -22.46
CA PHE A 659 -16.49 -6.38 -21.42
C PHE A 659 -17.86 -5.94 -20.89
N LYS A 660 -18.73 -6.91 -20.63
CA LYS A 660 -20.12 -6.68 -20.21
C LYS A 660 -20.42 -7.52 -18.97
N LEU A 661 -21.32 -7.04 -18.12
CA LEU A 661 -21.83 -7.81 -16.96
C LEU A 661 -23.34 -8.10 -17.10
N THR A 662 -23.81 -8.28 -18.33
CA THR A 662 -25.25 -8.32 -18.66
C THR A 662 -25.85 -9.73 -18.75
N SER A 663 -25.03 -10.77 -18.84
CA SER A 663 -25.45 -12.18 -18.91
C SER A 663 -24.45 -13.06 -18.17
N ALA A 664 -24.86 -14.29 -17.81
CA ALA A 664 -23.95 -15.24 -17.14
C ALA A 664 -22.69 -15.52 -17.98
N ALA A 665 -22.83 -15.67 -19.31
CA ALA A 665 -21.71 -15.86 -20.22
C ALA A 665 -20.76 -14.65 -20.24
N ASN A 666 -21.32 -13.43 -20.28
CA ASN A 666 -20.53 -12.19 -20.27
C ASN A 666 -19.78 -12.01 -18.93
N ILE A 667 -20.45 -12.28 -17.80
CA ILE A 667 -19.84 -12.23 -16.47
C ILE A 667 -18.70 -13.24 -16.36
N ASN A 668 -18.95 -14.50 -16.74
CA ASN A 668 -17.93 -15.55 -16.72
C ASN A 668 -16.74 -15.16 -17.59
N TYR A 669 -16.98 -14.63 -18.78
CA TYR A 669 -15.89 -14.20 -19.65
C TYR A 669 -15.07 -13.07 -19.04
N THR A 670 -15.69 -12.03 -18.50
CA THR A 670 -14.97 -10.95 -17.80
C THR A 670 -14.14 -11.49 -16.65
N VAL A 671 -14.71 -12.35 -15.81
CA VAL A 671 -14.02 -12.97 -14.66
C VAL A 671 -12.84 -13.83 -15.12
N ASN A 672 -13.06 -14.72 -16.09
CA ASN A 672 -12.05 -15.66 -16.57
C ASN A 672 -10.92 -14.95 -17.33
N ALA A 673 -11.25 -13.93 -18.11
CA ALA A 673 -10.24 -13.13 -18.81
C ALA A 673 -9.37 -12.34 -17.82
N GLN A 674 -9.95 -11.68 -16.81
CA GLN A 674 -9.17 -11.02 -15.76
C GLN A 674 -8.28 -12.01 -15.00
N ALA A 675 -8.82 -13.16 -14.60
CA ALA A 675 -8.06 -14.17 -13.85
C ALA A 675 -6.88 -14.70 -14.66
N ALA A 676 -7.11 -15.00 -15.95
CA ALA A 676 -6.09 -15.50 -16.85
C ALA A 676 -5.00 -14.46 -17.13
N THR A 677 -5.35 -13.21 -17.41
CA THR A 677 -4.37 -12.13 -17.63
C THR A 677 -3.55 -11.88 -16.36
N ILE A 678 -4.17 -11.81 -15.18
CA ILE A 678 -3.42 -11.64 -13.92
C ILE A 678 -2.43 -12.79 -13.72
N MET A 679 -2.84 -14.04 -13.97
CA MET A 679 -1.95 -15.19 -13.86
C MET A 679 -0.85 -15.19 -14.93
N HIS A 680 -1.14 -14.75 -16.15
CA HIS A 680 -0.16 -14.63 -17.23
C HIS A 680 0.93 -13.61 -16.89
N GLU A 681 0.54 -12.40 -16.53
CA GLU A 681 1.49 -11.33 -16.19
C GLU A 681 2.27 -11.63 -14.91
N LEU A 682 1.64 -12.27 -13.92
CA LEU A 682 2.33 -12.79 -12.76
C LEU A 682 3.39 -13.84 -13.16
N GLY A 683 3.10 -14.67 -14.17
CA GLY A 683 4.04 -15.65 -14.69
C GLY A 683 5.33 -15.02 -15.21
N HIS A 684 5.27 -13.84 -15.82
CA HIS A 684 6.47 -13.08 -16.19
C HIS A 684 7.31 -12.68 -14.99
N ASN A 685 6.68 -12.15 -13.93
CA ASN A 685 7.39 -11.85 -12.69
C ASN A 685 8.03 -13.09 -12.05
N LEU A 686 7.40 -14.25 -12.21
CA LEU A 686 7.91 -15.54 -11.76
C LEU A 686 8.88 -16.21 -12.73
N GLY A 687 9.32 -15.52 -13.79
CA GLY A 687 10.39 -15.92 -14.69
C GLY A 687 9.97 -16.68 -15.95
N LEU A 688 8.66 -16.80 -16.21
CA LEU A 688 8.13 -17.47 -17.40
C LEU A 688 8.07 -16.50 -18.59
N GLN A 689 8.37 -17.01 -19.77
CA GLN A 689 8.08 -16.39 -21.06
C GLN A 689 6.91 -17.13 -21.74
N HIS A 690 6.45 -16.64 -22.89
CA HIS A 690 5.28 -17.21 -23.56
C HIS A 690 5.45 -18.66 -24.08
N GLY A 691 6.69 -19.15 -24.14
CA GLY A 691 7.04 -20.54 -24.44
C GLY A 691 7.62 -21.29 -23.24
N GLY A 692 7.50 -20.75 -22.03
CA GLY A 692 8.09 -21.26 -20.79
C GLY A 692 9.46 -20.65 -20.55
N PHE A 693 10.50 -21.31 -21.03
CA PHE A 693 11.90 -20.84 -20.93
C PHE A 693 12.32 -19.95 -22.12
N GLU A 694 11.45 -19.76 -23.10
CA GLU A 694 11.74 -19.07 -24.36
C GLU A 694 10.57 -18.20 -24.83
N ALA A 695 10.84 -17.28 -25.76
CA ALA A 695 9.85 -16.34 -26.29
C ALA A 695 8.97 -16.92 -27.42
N ASN A 696 9.17 -18.20 -27.80
CA ASN A 696 8.37 -18.83 -28.86
C ASN A 696 6.92 -18.99 -28.41
N ASN A 697 6.00 -18.45 -29.20
CA ASN A 697 4.56 -18.43 -28.89
C ASN A 697 3.82 -19.60 -29.55
N TYR A 698 2.54 -19.75 -29.24
CA TYR A 698 1.56 -20.63 -29.90
C TYR A 698 1.85 -22.13 -29.95
N LYS A 699 2.95 -22.60 -29.36
CA LYS A 699 3.37 -24.00 -29.34
C LYS A 699 2.25 -24.91 -28.82
N PRO A 700 1.60 -25.76 -29.62
CA PRO A 700 0.45 -26.54 -29.16
C PRO A 700 0.78 -27.50 -28.00
N ASN A 701 2.03 -27.92 -27.88
CA ASN A 701 2.50 -28.77 -26.78
C ASN A 701 2.95 -28.03 -25.53
N TYR A 702 3.06 -26.69 -25.55
CA TYR A 702 3.31 -25.91 -24.34
C TYR A 702 1.97 -25.52 -23.69
N TYR A 703 1.50 -26.39 -22.80
CA TYR A 703 0.13 -26.39 -22.29
C TYR A 703 -0.03 -25.49 -21.06
N SER A 704 0.08 -24.18 -21.28
CA SER A 704 0.16 -23.17 -20.22
C SER A 704 -0.63 -21.91 -20.57
N ILE A 705 -1.17 -21.21 -19.57
CA ILE A 705 -1.79 -19.89 -19.75
C ILE A 705 -0.79 -18.84 -20.28
N MET A 706 0.51 -19.06 -20.09
CA MET A 706 1.58 -18.23 -20.67
C MET A 706 1.60 -18.27 -22.20
N ASN A 707 1.04 -19.32 -22.79
CA ASN A 707 0.98 -19.48 -24.23
C ASN A 707 -0.31 -18.87 -24.78
N TYR A 708 -0.19 -17.99 -25.77
CA TYR A 708 -1.34 -17.35 -26.39
C TYR A 708 -2.36 -18.29 -27.02
N THR A 709 -1.98 -19.53 -27.35
CA THR A 709 -2.97 -20.55 -27.76
C THR A 709 -4.04 -20.78 -26.68
N TYR A 710 -3.66 -20.59 -25.41
CA TYR A 710 -4.45 -20.91 -24.22
C TYR A 710 -4.80 -19.70 -23.35
N SER A 711 -4.12 -18.54 -23.47
CA SER A 711 -4.25 -17.40 -22.56
C SER A 711 -5.70 -16.91 -22.34
N PHE A 712 -6.53 -16.83 -23.39
CA PHE A 712 -7.97 -16.51 -23.24
C PHE A 712 -8.92 -17.68 -23.48
N PRO A 713 -8.66 -18.63 -24.41
CA PRO A 713 -9.51 -19.82 -24.55
C PRO A 713 -9.43 -20.79 -23.37
N GLY A 714 -8.45 -20.62 -22.47
CA GLY A 714 -8.18 -21.49 -21.32
C GLY A 714 -7.62 -22.84 -21.73
N LEU A 715 -7.61 -23.77 -20.78
CA LEU A 715 -7.19 -25.15 -20.98
C LEU A 715 -8.39 -26.10 -20.98
N SER A 716 -8.23 -27.22 -21.66
CA SER A 716 -9.13 -28.38 -21.64
C SER A 716 -8.80 -29.28 -20.45
N ALA A 717 -9.82 -29.82 -19.78
CA ALA A 717 -9.64 -30.88 -18.80
C ALA A 717 -9.24 -32.23 -19.44
N ASN A 718 -9.44 -32.39 -20.76
CA ASN A 718 -9.09 -33.59 -21.52
C ASN A 718 -8.18 -33.26 -22.71
N PRO A 719 -6.92 -32.88 -22.45
CA PRO A 719 -5.94 -32.49 -23.48
C PRO A 719 -5.49 -33.62 -24.40
N SER A 720 -5.89 -34.88 -24.13
CA SER A 720 -5.70 -36.01 -25.04
C SER A 720 -6.92 -36.32 -25.92
N GLY A 721 -8.02 -35.57 -25.72
CA GLY A 721 -9.32 -35.83 -26.33
C GLY A 721 -9.46 -35.36 -27.77
N LEU A 722 -10.62 -35.68 -28.36
CA LEU A 722 -10.97 -35.34 -29.75
C LEU A 722 -10.95 -33.83 -30.04
N GLN A 723 -11.15 -33.00 -29.01
CA GLN A 723 -11.26 -31.54 -29.13
C GLN A 723 -9.99 -30.80 -28.69
N ALA A 724 -8.90 -31.51 -28.35
CA ALA A 724 -7.69 -30.90 -27.78
C ALA A 724 -7.06 -29.86 -28.74
N ALA A 725 -7.10 -30.12 -30.05
CA ALA A 725 -6.58 -29.23 -31.08
C ALA A 725 -7.49 -28.02 -31.40
N ASN A 726 -8.73 -27.95 -30.86
CA ASN A 726 -9.66 -26.86 -31.20
C ASN A 726 -9.13 -25.47 -30.86
N ARG A 727 -8.35 -25.35 -29.77
CA ARG A 727 -7.74 -24.08 -29.38
C ARG A 727 -6.65 -23.65 -30.35
N PHE A 728 -5.91 -24.60 -30.92
CA PHE A 728 -4.99 -24.31 -32.02
C PHE A 728 -5.75 -23.82 -33.26
N TYR A 729 -6.82 -24.51 -33.67
CA TYR A 729 -7.62 -24.08 -34.84
C TYR A 729 -8.28 -22.71 -34.65
N LEU A 730 -8.81 -22.41 -33.45
CA LEU A 730 -9.36 -21.09 -33.11
C LEU A 730 -8.34 -19.96 -33.32
N ASN A 731 -7.06 -20.26 -33.10
CA ASN A 731 -5.96 -19.32 -33.29
C ASN A 731 -5.41 -19.27 -34.72
N ASN A 732 -5.86 -20.16 -35.60
CA ASN A 732 -5.40 -20.21 -36.98
C ASN A 732 -6.58 -20.24 -37.96
N SER A 733 -6.99 -19.05 -38.41
CA SER A 733 -8.14 -18.88 -39.31
C SER A 733 -7.97 -19.47 -40.70
N THR A 734 -6.79 -19.98 -41.06
CA THR A 734 -6.56 -20.68 -42.33
C THR A 734 -7.07 -22.12 -42.30
N TYR A 735 -7.28 -22.69 -41.11
CA TYR A 735 -7.85 -24.03 -40.96
C TYR A 735 -9.35 -24.02 -41.25
N THR A 736 -9.79 -24.99 -42.04
CA THR A 736 -11.21 -25.14 -42.43
C THR A 736 -12.11 -25.33 -41.19
N LYS A 737 -11.61 -26.08 -40.19
CA LYS A 737 -12.27 -26.31 -38.90
C LYS A 737 -12.48 -25.04 -38.08
N ALA A 738 -11.65 -24.00 -38.23
CA ALA A 738 -11.69 -22.79 -37.40
C ALA A 738 -13.06 -22.09 -37.48
N SER A 739 -13.68 -22.06 -38.66
CA SER A 739 -14.99 -21.44 -38.89
C SER A 739 -16.16 -22.11 -38.15
N SER A 740 -15.98 -23.38 -37.76
CA SER A 740 -17.02 -24.19 -37.11
C SER A 740 -16.93 -24.19 -35.58
N ILE A 741 -15.83 -23.68 -35.02
CA ILE A 741 -15.59 -23.72 -33.57
C ILE A 741 -16.05 -22.40 -32.94
N ASN A 742 -16.96 -22.49 -31.98
CA ASN A 742 -17.36 -21.36 -31.15
C ASN A 742 -16.61 -21.42 -29.82
N ILE A 743 -15.85 -20.37 -29.49
CA ILE A 743 -15.08 -20.25 -28.25
C ILE A 743 -15.93 -20.36 -26.97
N CYS A 744 -17.23 -20.03 -27.03
CA CYS A 744 -18.15 -20.23 -25.91
C CYS A 744 -18.68 -21.67 -25.77
N ASN A 745 -18.44 -22.53 -26.77
CA ASN A 745 -18.92 -23.93 -26.81
C ASN A 745 -17.79 -24.97 -26.73
N ILE A 746 -16.52 -24.55 -26.68
CA ILE A 746 -15.42 -25.46 -26.39
C ILE A 746 -15.52 -25.98 -24.95
N ASP A 747 -14.90 -27.11 -24.70
CA ASP A 747 -14.81 -27.65 -23.34
C ASP A 747 -14.02 -26.70 -22.43
N ASN A 748 -14.46 -26.55 -21.18
CA ASN A 748 -13.88 -25.58 -20.23
C ASN A 748 -13.76 -24.16 -20.81
N SER A 749 -14.76 -23.76 -21.59
CA SER A 749 -14.82 -22.46 -22.26
C SER A 749 -14.70 -21.27 -21.31
N PRO A 750 -14.09 -20.15 -21.76
CA PRO A 750 -14.05 -18.90 -21.00
C PRO A 750 -15.41 -18.27 -20.75
N CYS A 751 -16.48 -18.68 -21.44
CA CYS A 751 -17.84 -18.19 -21.22
C CYS A 751 -18.57 -18.99 -20.11
N GLY A 752 -17.95 -20.04 -19.57
CA GLY A 752 -18.48 -20.91 -18.53
C GLY A 752 -17.76 -20.79 -17.19
N THR A 753 -18.33 -21.41 -16.16
CA THR A 753 -17.74 -21.44 -14.81
C THR A 753 -16.60 -22.45 -14.68
N SER A 754 -16.58 -23.48 -15.53
CA SER A 754 -15.58 -24.55 -15.52
C SER A 754 -14.27 -24.21 -16.24
N PHE A 755 -14.04 -22.94 -16.59
CA PHE A 755 -12.81 -22.48 -17.24
C PHE A 755 -11.57 -22.84 -16.42
N ILE A 756 -10.55 -23.37 -17.11
CA ILE A 756 -9.28 -23.77 -16.52
C ILE A 756 -8.18 -22.82 -16.99
N MET A 757 -7.49 -22.23 -16.02
CA MET A 757 -6.20 -21.56 -16.20
C MET A 757 -5.18 -22.29 -15.33
N ASP A 758 -4.07 -22.70 -15.93
CA ASP A 758 -3.01 -23.43 -15.26
C ASP A 758 -1.69 -23.15 -15.98
N TYR A 759 -0.57 -23.33 -15.28
CA TYR A 759 0.73 -23.38 -15.92
C TYR A 759 1.06 -24.80 -16.37
N SER A 760 1.99 -24.94 -17.31
CA SER A 760 2.37 -26.26 -17.79
C SER A 760 3.10 -27.06 -16.70
N ASN A 761 2.84 -28.36 -16.68
CA ASN A 761 3.53 -29.34 -15.84
C ASN A 761 4.63 -30.09 -16.58
N GLY A 762 4.96 -29.69 -17.83
CA GLY A 762 6.02 -30.28 -18.64
C GLY A 762 5.76 -31.70 -19.11
N SER A 763 4.50 -32.15 -19.14
CA SER A 763 4.14 -33.53 -19.50
C SER A 763 3.99 -33.78 -20.99
N SER A 764 3.98 -32.73 -21.83
CA SER A 764 3.84 -32.91 -23.27
C SER A 764 5.15 -33.35 -23.91
N ILE A 765 5.04 -34.15 -24.97
CA ILE A 765 6.20 -34.55 -25.79
C ILE A 765 6.63 -33.40 -26.70
N ASP A 766 7.88 -33.48 -27.19
CA ASP A 766 8.38 -32.60 -28.24
C ASP A 766 7.58 -32.81 -29.55
N LEU A 767 7.27 -31.70 -30.25
CA LEU A 767 6.69 -31.71 -31.59
C LEU A 767 7.73 -31.21 -32.59
N ASP A 768 8.17 -32.08 -33.50
CA ASP A 768 9.10 -31.71 -34.58
C ASP A 768 8.31 -31.21 -35.80
N GLU A 769 8.40 -29.91 -36.08
CA GLU A 769 7.71 -29.27 -37.18
C GLU A 769 8.17 -29.74 -38.56
N ASN A 770 9.30 -30.45 -38.67
CA ASN A 770 9.70 -31.11 -39.91
C ASN A 770 9.02 -32.46 -40.12
N ASN A 771 8.49 -33.06 -39.04
CA ASN A 771 7.98 -34.43 -39.00
C ASN A 771 6.73 -34.55 -38.11
N LEU A 772 5.74 -33.66 -38.28
CA LEU A 772 4.54 -33.64 -37.47
C LEU A 772 3.65 -34.86 -37.72
N ASP A 773 3.41 -35.65 -36.66
CA ASP A 773 2.54 -36.82 -36.65
C ASP A 773 1.19 -36.46 -36.01
N GLU A 774 0.12 -36.49 -36.81
CA GLU A 774 -1.22 -36.14 -36.36
C GLU A 774 -1.74 -37.05 -35.23
N SER A 775 -1.28 -38.31 -35.17
CA SER A 775 -1.67 -39.28 -34.14
C SER A 775 -1.18 -38.90 -32.74
N LYS A 776 -0.21 -37.97 -32.66
CA LYS A 776 0.28 -37.43 -31.38
C LYS A 776 -0.59 -36.29 -30.85
N ASN A 777 -1.60 -35.86 -31.61
CA ASN A 777 -2.44 -34.72 -31.26
C ASN A 777 -1.56 -33.51 -30.89
N ILE A 778 -1.94 -32.69 -29.92
CA ILE A 778 -1.14 -31.56 -29.45
C ILE A 778 0.11 -31.97 -28.61
N GLY A 779 0.50 -33.25 -28.61
CA GLY A 779 1.66 -33.74 -27.86
C GLY A 779 1.36 -34.12 -26.40
N ARG A 780 0.11 -34.11 -25.96
CA ARG A 780 -0.29 -34.46 -24.59
C ARG A 780 -1.09 -35.76 -24.49
N GLY A 781 -0.65 -36.76 -25.27
CA GLY A 781 -1.33 -38.03 -25.45
C GLY A 781 -2.51 -37.93 -26.43
N ALA A 782 -3.04 -39.08 -26.83
CA ALA A 782 -4.19 -39.17 -27.73
C ALA A 782 -5.02 -40.39 -27.37
N VAL A 783 -6.31 -40.17 -27.09
CA VAL A 783 -7.29 -41.27 -27.02
C VAL A 783 -7.60 -41.78 -28.43
N ALA A 784 -8.21 -42.96 -28.54
CA ALA A 784 -8.59 -43.52 -29.84
C ALA A 784 -9.45 -42.52 -30.65
N GLY A 785 -9.00 -42.23 -31.88
CA GLY A 785 -9.65 -41.27 -32.79
C GLY A 785 -9.31 -39.80 -32.56
N ALA A 786 -8.51 -39.45 -31.55
CA ALA A 786 -8.03 -38.10 -31.33
C ALA A 786 -6.75 -37.84 -32.14
N TYR A 787 -6.73 -36.75 -32.90
CA TYR A 787 -5.60 -36.33 -33.70
C TYR A 787 -5.62 -34.82 -33.87
N ALA A 788 -4.48 -34.25 -34.21
CA ALA A 788 -4.37 -32.87 -34.64
C ALA A 788 -4.12 -32.87 -36.15
N ASP A 789 -5.14 -32.49 -36.90
CA ASP A 789 -5.15 -32.28 -38.34
C ASP A 789 -4.18 -31.14 -38.69
N TRP A 790 -2.92 -31.47 -38.96
CA TRP A 790 -1.86 -30.53 -39.26
C TRP A 790 -1.88 -30.16 -40.74
N ASP A 791 -2.29 -31.09 -41.61
CA ASP A 791 -2.35 -30.90 -43.07
C ASP A 791 -3.65 -30.23 -43.56
N ASN A 792 -4.61 -29.96 -42.66
CA ASN A 792 -5.91 -29.33 -42.92
C ASN A 792 -6.78 -30.16 -43.89
N SER A 793 -6.61 -31.48 -43.92
CA SER A 793 -7.35 -32.42 -44.78
C SER A 793 -8.76 -32.75 -44.24
N ASN A 794 -9.07 -32.38 -42.99
CA ASN A 794 -10.26 -32.81 -42.24
C ASN A 794 -10.30 -34.31 -41.90
N SER A 795 -9.18 -35.03 -42.04
CA SER A 795 -9.04 -36.44 -41.71
C SER A 795 -7.70 -36.71 -41.04
N GLN A 796 -7.55 -37.83 -40.33
CA GLN A 796 -6.24 -38.21 -39.81
C GLN A 796 -5.41 -38.84 -40.92
N THR A 797 -4.24 -38.28 -41.21
CA THR A 797 -3.30 -38.84 -42.18
C THR A 797 -2.21 -39.66 -41.48
N SER A 798 -1.82 -40.79 -42.08
CA SER A 798 -0.84 -41.74 -41.51
C SER A 798 0.64 -41.36 -41.72
N GLY A 799 0.92 -40.21 -42.35
CA GLY A 799 2.27 -39.71 -42.64
C GLY A 799 2.65 -38.52 -41.76
N THR A 800 3.90 -38.09 -41.85
CA THR A 800 4.38 -36.88 -41.17
C THR A 800 4.44 -35.67 -42.11
N PHE A 801 4.28 -34.48 -41.56
CA PHE A 801 4.24 -33.23 -42.32
C PHE A 801 5.25 -32.21 -41.83
N ALA A 802 5.80 -31.46 -42.79
CA ALA A 802 6.58 -30.27 -42.51
C ALA A 802 5.65 -29.04 -42.49
N TYR A 803 5.33 -28.51 -41.31
CA TYR A 803 4.44 -27.36 -41.17
C TYR A 803 4.74 -26.56 -39.91
N ASN A 804 4.68 -25.23 -40.01
CA ASN A 804 4.90 -24.34 -38.88
C ASN A 804 3.61 -24.19 -38.07
N ILE A 805 3.61 -24.71 -36.85
CA ILE A 805 2.47 -24.69 -35.93
C ILE A 805 2.66 -23.67 -34.78
N HIS A 806 3.78 -22.96 -34.70
CA HIS A 806 4.09 -22.05 -33.59
C HIS A 806 4.05 -20.54 -33.91
N LYS A 807 3.63 -20.14 -35.11
CA LYS A 807 3.23 -18.75 -35.41
C LYS A 807 2.52 -18.72 -36.77
N PRO A 808 1.18 -18.70 -36.81
CA PRO A 808 0.40 -19.06 -38.01
C PRO A 808 0.47 -18.04 -39.18
N ASP A 809 1.32 -17.01 -39.10
CA ASP A 809 1.46 -15.94 -40.11
C ASP A 809 2.91 -15.68 -40.58
N SER A 810 3.87 -16.57 -40.29
CA SER A 810 5.30 -16.28 -40.51
C SER A 810 6.05 -17.30 -41.38
N THR A 811 7.08 -16.81 -42.08
CA THR A 811 8.11 -17.62 -42.77
C THR A 811 9.13 -18.22 -41.80
N ALA A 812 8.75 -18.46 -40.53
CA ALA A 812 9.69 -18.90 -39.52
C ALA A 812 10.22 -20.31 -39.82
N THR A 813 11.47 -20.54 -39.43
CA THR A 813 12.18 -21.80 -39.61
C THR A 813 11.49 -22.88 -38.79
N LEU A 814 11.21 -24.03 -39.41
CA LEU A 814 10.69 -25.20 -38.72
C LEU A 814 11.66 -25.65 -37.64
N GLY A 815 11.14 -25.99 -36.46
CA GLY A 815 11.95 -26.43 -35.33
C GLY A 815 11.28 -27.53 -34.51
N VAL A 816 11.94 -27.89 -33.41
CA VAL A 816 11.36 -28.78 -32.40
C VAL A 816 10.77 -27.92 -31.30
N LEU A 817 9.45 -27.98 -31.14
CA LEU A 817 8.73 -27.29 -30.08
C LEU A 817 8.75 -28.16 -28.84
N LYS A 818 9.07 -27.54 -27.69
CA LYS A 818 9.20 -28.25 -26.41
C LYS A 818 8.23 -27.72 -25.38
N ASP A 819 7.73 -28.59 -24.53
CA ASP A 819 7.03 -28.17 -23.32
C ASP A 819 8.02 -27.63 -22.28
N TYR A 820 7.50 -27.00 -21.24
CA TYR A 820 8.28 -26.59 -20.07
C TYR A 820 7.44 -26.81 -18.80
N ASN A 821 8.05 -27.38 -17.77
CA ASN A 821 7.37 -27.49 -16.48
C ASN A 821 7.48 -26.14 -15.75
N ASP A 822 6.53 -25.26 -16.04
CA ASP A 822 6.44 -23.92 -15.46
C ASP A 822 6.39 -23.97 -13.94
N TRP A 823 5.50 -24.81 -13.38
CA TRP A 823 5.28 -24.95 -11.95
C TRP A 823 6.57 -25.28 -11.20
N ASP A 824 7.40 -26.17 -11.76
CA ASP A 824 8.66 -26.54 -11.16
C ASP A 824 9.76 -25.49 -11.32
N ASN A 825 9.55 -24.46 -12.12
CA ASN A 825 10.57 -23.45 -12.44
C ASN A 825 10.15 -22.01 -12.09
N LEU A 826 9.05 -21.81 -11.36
CA LEU A 826 8.66 -20.50 -10.84
C LEU A 826 9.74 -19.93 -9.90
N VAL A 827 10.12 -18.66 -10.12
CA VAL A 827 11.05 -17.90 -9.29
C VAL A 827 10.26 -17.04 -8.31
N LEU A 828 10.07 -17.54 -7.08
CA LEU A 828 9.29 -16.84 -6.05
C LEU A 828 10.09 -15.73 -5.36
N ALA A 829 11.36 -15.98 -5.06
CA ALA A 829 12.24 -15.05 -4.35
C ALA A 829 12.79 -13.95 -5.27
N PHE A 830 11.92 -13.10 -5.83
CA PHE A 830 12.28 -12.04 -6.78
C PHE A 830 13.34 -11.07 -6.22
N THR A 831 13.39 -10.88 -4.89
CA THR A 831 14.36 -10.02 -4.21
C THR A 831 15.80 -10.48 -4.32
N ARG A 832 16.03 -11.71 -4.80
CA ARG A 832 17.37 -12.23 -5.09
C ARG A 832 17.87 -11.82 -6.47
N SER A 833 16.99 -11.32 -7.35
CA SER A 833 17.34 -10.82 -8.67
C SER A 833 17.60 -9.31 -8.66
N HIS A 834 18.34 -8.82 -9.66
CA HIS A 834 18.48 -7.38 -9.88
C HIS A 834 17.12 -6.74 -10.20
N GLN A 835 16.33 -7.38 -11.05
CA GLN A 835 15.03 -6.87 -11.50
C GLN A 835 14.05 -6.68 -10.34
N GLY A 836 13.98 -7.63 -9.41
CA GLY A 836 13.09 -7.54 -8.26
C GLY A 836 13.57 -6.62 -7.13
N ALA A 837 14.86 -6.27 -7.09
CA ALA A 837 15.44 -5.32 -6.14
C ALA A 837 15.31 -3.86 -6.62
N GLU A 838 15.41 -3.66 -7.93
CA GLU A 838 15.24 -2.37 -8.58
C GLU A 838 13.76 -2.05 -8.83
N SER A 839 13.44 -0.80 -9.11
CA SER A 839 12.10 -0.39 -9.57
C SER A 839 12.28 0.45 -10.82
N GLY A 840 11.60 0.12 -11.91
CA GLY A 840 11.79 0.78 -13.20
C GLY A 840 12.59 -0.07 -14.19
N ALA A 841 11.92 -1.01 -14.87
CA ALA A 841 12.47 -1.68 -16.05
C ALA A 841 12.59 -0.74 -17.25
N VAL A 842 13.60 -0.97 -18.09
CA VAL A 842 13.82 -0.23 -19.34
C VAL A 842 13.11 -0.98 -20.46
N VAL A 843 12.15 -0.35 -21.15
CA VAL A 843 11.52 -0.93 -22.34
C VAL A 843 12.61 -1.28 -23.37
N PRO A 844 12.78 -2.55 -23.78
CA PRO A 844 13.59 -2.84 -24.94
C PRO A 844 12.89 -2.20 -26.14
N THR A 845 13.50 -1.19 -26.75
CA THR A 845 13.09 -0.73 -28.08
C THR A 845 13.02 -1.94 -29.00
N ALA A 846 11.80 -2.27 -29.45
CA ALA A 846 11.45 -3.28 -30.43
C ALA A 846 12.65 -4.10 -30.96
N VAL A 847 12.97 -5.22 -30.30
CA VAL A 847 14.02 -6.11 -30.83
C VAL A 847 13.40 -6.93 -31.95
N THR A 848 13.58 -6.44 -33.18
CA THR A 848 13.62 -7.30 -34.36
C THR A 848 14.63 -8.42 -34.14
N HIS A 849 14.18 -9.63 -34.44
CA HIS A 849 14.87 -10.91 -34.50
C HIS A 849 16.41 -10.90 -34.62
N ASN A 850 16.97 -11.93 -33.95
CA ASN A 850 18.32 -12.51 -34.07
C ASN A 850 19.34 -11.98 -33.05
N LEU A 851 19.66 -12.83 -32.07
CA LEU A 851 20.98 -13.45 -31.91
C LEU A 851 20.91 -14.47 -30.74
N VAL A 852 21.34 -15.71 -31.01
CA VAL A 852 21.52 -16.78 -30.01
C VAL A 852 22.90 -16.63 -29.37
N PRO A 853 22.99 -16.54 -28.04
CA PRO A 853 23.86 -17.48 -27.31
C PRO A 853 23.18 -18.06 -26.06
N ARG A 854 23.60 -19.27 -25.68
CA ARG A 854 23.06 -20.07 -24.56
C ARG A 854 22.83 -19.22 -23.29
N LYS A 855 21.56 -19.11 -22.88
CA LYS A 855 21.11 -18.35 -21.70
C LYS A 855 21.37 -19.12 -20.41
N ASN A 856 22.15 -18.50 -19.52
CA ASN A 856 22.01 -18.70 -18.08
C ASN A 856 20.76 -17.91 -17.63
N PRO A 857 19.77 -18.51 -16.94
CA PRO A 857 18.52 -17.85 -16.56
C PRO A 857 18.70 -16.60 -15.68
N MET A 858 19.88 -16.37 -15.10
CA MET A 858 20.18 -15.21 -14.24
C MET A 858 20.77 -13.99 -14.97
N HIS A 859 20.85 -13.97 -16.31
CA HIS A 859 21.51 -12.90 -17.05
C HIS A 859 20.67 -12.32 -18.20
N ASN A 860 19.44 -11.92 -17.89
CA ASN A 860 18.77 -10.91 -18.71
C ASN A 860 19.25 -9.53 -18.20
N GLY A 861 19.66 -8.65 -19.11
CA GLY A 861 20.11 -7.29 -18.80
C GLY A 861 19.02 -6.42 -18.12
N PRO A 862 19.21 -5.09 -18.02
CA PRO A 862 18.25 -4.20 -17.35
C PRO A 862 16.81 -4.47 -17.83
N GLY A 863 15.87 -4.47 -16.87
CA GLY A 863 14.57 -5.16 -16.90
C GLY A 863 13.92 -5.33 -18.26
N THR A 864 13.67 -6.58 -18.66
CA THR A 864 12.93 -6.89 -19.89
C THR A 864 11.44 -6.85 -19.58
N LEU A 865 10.70 -5.97 -20.24
CA LEU A 865 9.25 -5.97 -20.25
C LEU A 865 8.74 -6.91 -21.35
N ILE A 866 7.67 -7.65 -21.06
CA ILE A 866 7.02 -8.54 -22.01
C ILE A 866 5.55 -8.12 -22.11
N SER A 867 5.14 -7.73 -23.32
CA SER A 867 3.76 -7.36 -23.63
C SER A 867 3.03 -8.53 -24.26
N GLU A 868 1.75 -8.66 -23.93
CA GLU A 868 0.85 -9.47 -24.74
C GLU A 868 0.72 -8.89 -26.17
N ASP A 869 0.43 -9.74 -27.16
CA ASP A 869 0.10 -9.33 -28.52
C ASP A 869 -1.36 -8.83 -28.60
N PRO A 870 -1.59 -7.54 -28.89
CA PRO A 870 -2.94 -6.98 -28.97
C PRO A 870 -3.83 -7.68 -30.01
N ALA A 871 -3.26 -8.23 -31.08
CA ALA A 871 -4.03 -8.84 -32.16
C ALA A 871 -4.77 -10.09 -31.70
N ILE A 872 -4.23 -10.83 -30.73
CA ILE A 872 -4.80 -12.07 -30.22
C ILE A 872 -5.98 -11.77 -29.32
N PHE A 873 -5.75 -10.88 -28.36
CA PHE A 873 -6.78 -10.45 -27.43
C PHE A 873 -7.99 -9.88 -28.18
N LEU A 874 -7.74 -8.98 -29.15
CA LEU A 874 -8.80 -8.42 -29.99
C LEU A 874 -9.52 -9.50 -30.82
N ARG A 875 -8.79 -10.49 -31.35
CA ARG A 875 -9.38 -11.60 -32.11
C ARG A 875 -10.31 -12.46 -31.26
N HIS A 876 -9.90 -12.82 -30.04
CA HIS A 876 -10.75 -13.61 -29.14
C HIS A 876 -11.94 -12.80 -28.63
N LEU A 877 -11.75 -11.51 -28.33
CA LEU A 877 -12.84 -10.59 -28.01
C LEU A 877 -13.88 -10.53 -29.13
N ASP A 878 -13.45 -10.40 -30.38
CA ASP A 878 -14.36 -10.37 -31.52
C ASP A 878 -15.10 -11.70 -31.73
N SER A 879 -14.43 -12.84 -31.51
CA SER A 879 -15.08 -14.17 -31.54
C SER A 879 -16.16 -14.30 -30.48
N ILE A 880 -15.94 -13.74 -29.28
CA ILE A 880 -16.93 -13.76 -28.19
C ILE A 880 -18.09 -12.82 -28.47
N ARG A 881 -17.82 -11.61 -28.98
CA ARG A 881 -18.87 -10.68 -29.43
C ARG A 881 -19.77 -11.29 -30.50
N LYS A 882 -19.19 -12.08 -31.42
CA LYS A 882 -19.98 -12.83 -32.43
C LYS A 882 -20.82 -13.95 -31.81
N ALA A 883 -20.32 -14.61 -30.77
CA ALA A 883 -21.05 -15.67 -30.06
C ALA A 883 -22.18 -15.13 -29.17
N HIS A 884 -22.01 -13.93 -28.60
CA HIS A 884 -22.95 -13.27 -27.69
C HIS A 884 -23.03 -11.75 -27.98
N PRO A 885 -23.79 -11.32 -29.01
CA PRO A 885 -23.89 -9.91 -29.42
C PRO A 885 -24.38 -8.94 -28.33
#